data_AF-A0A835N0C6-F1
#
_entry.id   AF-A0A835N0C6-F1
#
_cell.length_a   1.000
_cell.length_b   1.000
_cell.length_c   1.000
_cell.angle_alpha   90.00
_cell.angle_beta   90.00
_cell.angle_gamma   90.00
#
_symmetry.space_group_name_H-M   'P 1'
#
loop_
_entity.id
_entity.type
_entity.pdbx_description
1 polymer ?
#
loop_
_entity_poly.entity_id
_entity_poly.type
_entity_poly.pdbx_seq_one_letter_code
_entity_poly.pdbx_strand_id
1 'polypeptide(L)'
;MARAIVLYPSPPIGHLISMVELGKLLLTHQPSLSVHILITSVPYDSGSTAPYIANVAATVPSIKFHHLPTVTLPHTRTIHHEELTFDVLRLSNPHVREELLSISKNYTVHGLVVDFFCCAALSVAKELNIPGYHFSSSGAGIVAVFLYFPTIHSTTTKSLKDLKTLLHIPGVPPIPSSDMPAPVLDRDDKSYEYFLDSSRSFPESAGIIVNTFETFEARAVETISEGLCVPNDRTPPIYCIGPLIASEGRKNDSGTRNGAGLEILLVEEMKLALPMRESESGFVSATEVEERVRGLMESEEGKLIRERTVGMKIAAKVASSEGGSSRKMNLGHQKTWILTSVLSTLSAYTVISLSSILSNFKNFRLEWYIGAAMEEAIVLYPSPLTGHLMSMVELGKLLLTHQPSLSIHILITSVPYDSGSTAPYIANVAATVPSIKFHRLPTVTLPYTKTNNLEQIVFEVLSLSNPHVREELLSISKNYTVHGLVVDFFCSAALSVARELNIPAHYYFTSGAGVLAVFLYFPTIHDTTTKSLKDLKTLLHIPGVPPIPSTDMPVPMLERENKAYEYFKDSSSRFPELSGIIVNTFESLESRAVKIASEGLCVPNNRTPPIYCIGPLIATEGPKDDAVTRNGTTLECLEWLDSQPVEEMKLALPMRESESGFVSATEVEERVRGLMESEEGKLIRERTVGMKTAAKVASSEGGSSRVALSKLVESWKDK
;
A
#
# COMPACT_ATOMS: atom_id res chain seq x y z
N MET A 1 33.55 32.02 13.31
CA MET A 1 33.24 30.78 12.59
C MET A 1 31.78 30.86 12.13
N ALA A 2 31.40 30.35 10.96
CA ALA A 2 30.01 30.47 10.50
C ALA A 2 29.07 29.65 11.42
N ARG A 3 27.82 30.08 11.59
CA ARG A 3 26.85 29.40 12.46
C ARG A 3 26.21 28.25 11.70
N ALA A 4 26.10 27.08 12.32
CA ALA A 4 25.43 25.93 11.74
C ALA A 4 24.34 25.35 12.64
N ILE A 5 23.32 24.78 12.00
CA ILE A 5 22.35 23.87 12.61
C ILE A 5 22.44 22.52 11.90
N VAL A 6 22.42 21.46 12.69
CA VAL A 6 22.46 20.09 12.19
C VAL A 6 21.08 19.47 12.37
N LEU A 7 20.52 18.95 11.28
CA LEU A 7 19.24 18.25 11.24
C LEU A 7 19.53 16.76 11.06
N TYR A 8 18.82 15.91 11.80
CA TYR A 8 19.00 14.47 11.74
C TYR A 8 17.66 13.72 11.57
N PRO A 9 17.20 13.54 10.32
CA PRO A 9 15.98 12.82 10.01
C PRO A 9 16.16 11.31 10.14
N SER A 10 15.07 10.59 10.46
CA SER A 10 15.04 9.14 10.29
C SER A 10 14.98 8.76 8.80
N PRO A 11 15.31 7.50 8.44
CA PRO A 11 15.48 7.07 7.05
C PRO A 11 14.28 7.26 6.10
N PRO A 12 13.01 7.08 6.51
CA PRO A 12 11.88 7.20 5.59
C PRO A 12 11.77 8.60 4.96
N ILE A 13 11.48 8.66 3.66
CA ILE A 13 11.55 9.91 2.86
C ILE A 13 10.68 11.05 3.39
N GLY A 14 9.55 10.75 4.04
CA GLY A 14 8.68 11.76 4.63
C GLY A 14 9.38 12.60 5.70
N HIS A 15 10.16 11.97 6.59
CA HIS A 15 10.91 12.66 7.64
C HIS A 15 12.02 13.53 7.05
N LEU A 16 12.69 13.03 6.00
CA LEU A 16 13.70 13.79 5.26
C LEU A 16 13.11 15.03 4.58
N ILE A 17 11.98 14.91 3.89
CA ILE A 17 11.32 16.05 3.23
C ILE A 17 10.98 17.13 4.26
N SER A 18 10.34 16.76 5.37
CA SER A 18 9.98 17.73 6.42
C SER A 18 11.20 18.44 7.01
N MET A 19 12.33 17.73 7.22
CA MET A 19 13.56 18.36 7.70
C MET A 19 14.26 19.23 6.65
N VAL A 20 14.19 18.88 5.36
CA VAL A 20 14.69 19.76 4.30
C VAL A 20 13.87 21.05 4.23
N GLU A 21 12.54 20.96 4.30
CA GLU A 21 11.67 22.14 4.30
C GLU A 21 11.86 22.99 5.55
N LEU A 22 12.12 22.38 6.71
CA LEU A 22 12.60 23.10 7.91
C LEU A 22 13.90 23.84 7.62
N GLY A 23 14.89 23.17 7.01
CA GLY A 23 16.15 23.78 6.61
C GLY A 23 15.96 25.00 5.70
N LYS A 24 15.12 24.89 4.67
CA LYS A 24 14.77 26.00 3.77
C LYS A 24 14.08 27.14 4.50
N LEU A 25 13.16 26.83 5.42
CA LEU A 25 12.46 27.83 6.22
C LEU A 25 13.44 28.59 7.14
N LEU A 26 14.37 27.88 7.78
CA LEU A 26 15.44 28.49 8.59
C LEU A 26 16.34 29.40 7.77
N LEU A 27 16.73 28.97 6.56
CA LEU A 27 17.54 29.78 5.64
C LEU A 27 16.80 31.03 5.14
N THR A 28 15.48 30.95 4.97
CA THR A 28 14.66 32.11 4.63
C THR A 28 14.67 33.15 5.75
N HIS A 29 14.65 32.69 7.02
CA HIS A 29 14.64 33.58 8.18
C HIS A 29 16.05 34.09 8.55
N GLN A 30 17.07 33.26 8.44
CA GLN A 30 18.46 33.57 8.75
C GLN A 30 19.40 33.07 7.62
N PRO A 31 19.55 33.84 6.52
CA PRO A 31 20.34 33.43 5.35
C PRO A 31 21.83 33.18 5.63
N SER A 32 22.35 33.70 6.75
CA SER A 32 23.74 33.50 7.16
C SER A 32 24.00 32.14 7.84
N LEU A 33 22.96 31.34 8.07
CA LEU A 33 23.08 30.02 8.71
C LEU A 33 23.51 28.96 7.69
N SER A 34 24.37 28.03 8.09
CA SER A 34 24.65 26.81 7.32
C SER A 34 23.79 25.67 7.85
N VAL A 35 23.03 25.01 6.99
CA VAL A 35 22.20 23.85 7.39
C VAL A 35 22.89 22.58 6.96
N HIS A 36 23.08 21.66 7.90
CA HIS A 36 23.71 20.36 7.67
C HIS A 36 22.70 19.27 7.97
N ILE A 37 22.54 18.29 7.08
CA ILE A 37 21.60 17.18 7.25
C ILE A 37 22.38 15.88 7.27
N LEU A 38 22.28 15.14 8.37
CA LEU A 38 22.90 13.81 8.50
C LEU A 38 21.97 12.76 7.88
N ILE A 39 22.50 11.91 7.01
CA ILE A 39 21.76 10.87 6.31
C ILE A 39 22.26 9.51 6.76
N THR A 40 21.41 8.76 7.45
CA THR A 40 21.73 7.39 7.89
C THR A 40 21.63 6.41 6.73
N SER A 41 22.66 5.61 6.53
CA SER A 41 22.63 4.47 5.60
C SER A 41 22.00 3.26 6.30
N VAL A 42 20.85 2.79 5.81
CA VAL A 42 20.13 1.65 6.38
C VAL A 42 20.49 0.33 5.67
N PRO A 43 20.54 -0.81 6.41
CA PRO A 43 20.78 -2.14 5.84
C PRO A 43 19.51 -2.82 5.28
N TYR A 44 18.39 -2.10 5.19
CA TYR A 44 17.09 -2.57 4.69
C TYR A 44 16.52 -1.57 3.67
N ASP A 45 15.58 -2.02 2.82
CA ASP A 45 14.97 -1.16 1.80
C ASP A 45 14.02 -0.12 2.43
N SER A 46 14.46 1.14 2.47
CA SER A 46 13.64 2.29 2.90
C SER A 46 13.17 3.16 1.72
N GLY A 47 13.32 2.69 0.49
CA GLY A 47 13.16 3.49 -0.72
C GLY A 47 14.35 4.43 -0.97
N SER A 48 14.50 4.87 -2.22
CA SER A 48 15.62 5.73 -2.64
C SER A 48 15.34 7.21 -2.33
N THR A 49 16.17 7.81 -1.47
CA THR A 49 16.18 9.26 -1.20
C THR A 49 17.16 10.03 -2.08
N ALA A 50 18.03 9.32 -2.81
CA ALA A 50 19.13 9.91 -3.56
C ALA A 50 18.70 10.93 -4.64
N PRO A 51 17.64 10.70 -5.45
CA PRO A 51 17.19 11.69 -6.44
C PRO A 51 16.72 13.00 -5.77
N TYR A 52 16.00 12.89 -4.66
CA TYR A 52 15.51 14.05 -3.91
C TYR A 52 16.68 14.84 -3.30
N ILE A 53 17.62 14.15 -2.65
CA ILE A 53 18.83 14.75 -2.07
C ILE A 53 19.64 15.47 -3.15
N ALA A 54 19.85 14.84 -4.31
CA ALA A 54 20.58 15.44 -5.42
C ALA A 54 19.89 16.71 -5.95
N ASN A 55 18.57 16.70 -6.09
CA ASN A 55 17.80 17.88 -6.50
C ASN A 55 17.93 19.02 -5.49
N VAL A 56 17.79 18.73 -4.19
CA VAL A 56 17.91 19.76 -3.14
C VAL A 56 19.33 20.30 -3.05
N ALA A 57 20.35 19.45 -3.13
CA ALA A 57 21.75 19.87 -3.11
C ALA A 57 22.10 20.78 -4.30
N ALA A 58 21.50 20.54 -5.47
CA ALA A 58 21.67 21.37 -6.66
C ALA A 58 20.93 22.71 -6.57
N THR A 59 19.73 22.73 -5.98
CA THR A 59 18.86 23.92 -5.93
C THR A 59 19.09 24.80 -4.69
N VAL A 60 19.59 24.23 -3.59
CA VAL A 60 19.81 24.93 -2.31
C VAL A 60 21.21 24.59 -1.73
N PRO A 61 22.30 25.17 -2.28
CA PRO A 61 23.67 24.83 -1.86
C PRO A 61 24.03 25.14 -0.39
N SER A 62 23.19 25.91 0.30
CA SER A 62 23.33 26.20 1.73
C SER A 62 22.90 25.04 2.63
N ILE A 63 22.22 24.03 2.07
CA ILE A 63 21.92 22.76 2.72
C ILE A 63 22.97 21.74 2.29
N LYS A 64 23.71 21.19 3.27
CA LYS A 64 24.77 20.20 3.04
C LYS A 64 24.35 18.84 3.60
N PHE A 65 24.41 17.81 2.78
CA PHE A 65 24.10 16.43 3.18
C PHE A 65 25.36 15.68 3.55
N HIS A 66 25.32 14.92 4.65
CA HIS A 66 26.43 14.12 5.18
C HIS A 66 25.96 12.69 5.35
N HIS A 67 26.46 11.78 4.49
CA HIS A 67 26.10 10.38 4.56
C HIS A 67 26.92 9.67 5.62
N LEU A 68 26.24 9.14 6.64
CA LEU A 68 26.87 8.38 7.70
C LEU A 68 27.25 6.98 7.19
N PRO A 69 28.38 6.41 7.67
CA PRO A 69 28.75 5.02 7.39
C PRO A 69 27.65 4.03 7.78
N THR A 70 27.55 2.94 7.02
CA THR A 70 26.61 1.86 7.31
C THR A 70 27.01 1.12 8.58
N VAL A 71 26.04 0.90 9.47
CA VAL A 71 26.21 0.10 10.69
C VAL A 71 25.71 -1.32 10.48
N THR A 72 26.30 -2.28 11.20
CA THR A 72 25.87 -3.68 11.17
C THR A 72 24.87 -3.93 12.30
N LEU A 73 23.68 -4.42 11.97
CA LEU A 73 22.69 -4.81 12.97
C LEU A 73 23.02 -6.19 13.54
N PRO A 74 22.88 -6.40 14.87
CA PRO A 74 22.91 -7.74 15.43
C PRO A 74 21.73 -8.55 14.90
N HIS A 75 21.94 -9.84 14.58
CA HIS A 75 20.88 -10.72 14.09
C HIS A 75 19.73 -10.81 15.10
N THR A 76 18.70 -10.01 14.89
CA THR A 76 17.49 -9.97 15.70
C THR A 76 16.32 -10.33 14.81
N ARG A 77 15.51 -11.31 15.24
CA ARG A 77 14.21 -11.59 14.66
C ARG A 77 13.22 -10.68 15.38
N THR A 78 12.86 -9.57 14.76
CA THR A 78 11.80 -8.68 15.25
C THR A 78 10.65 -8.63 14.24
N ILE A 79 9.44 -8.47 14.75
CA ILE A 79 8.22 -8.26 13.96
C ILE A 79 7.94 -6.77 13.70
N HIS A 80 8.67 -5.86 14.37
CA HIS A 80 8.47 -4.41 14.28
C HIS A 80 9.62 -3.77 13.49
N HIS A 81 9.31 -3.06 12.41
CA HIS A 81 10.32 -2.36 11.60
C HIS A 81 10.88 -1.12 12.31
N GLU A 82 10.15 -0.59 13.28
CA GLU A 82 10.54 0.53 14.14
C GLU A 82 11.71 0.14 15.05
N GLU A 83 11.73 -1.10 15.58
CA GLU A 83 12.84 -1.62 16.38
C GLU A 83 14.15 -1.60 15.59
N LEU A 84 14.13 -2.08 14.34
CA LEU A 84 15.29 -2.02 13.45
C LEU A 84 15.74 -0.58 13.21
N THR A 85 14.78 0.34 13.03
CA THR A 85 15.06 1.77 12.82
C THR A 85 15.75 2.40 14.03
N PHE A 86 15.24 2.16 15.23
CA PHE A 86 15.86 2.60 16.48
C PHE A 86 17.27 2.04 16.66
N ASP A 87 17.46 0.75 16.39
CA ASP A 87 18.77 0.12 16.54
C ASP A 87 19.81 0.65 15.55
N VAL A 88 19.45 0.83 14.28
CA VAL A 88 20.35 1.45 13.30
C VAL A 88 20.77 2.83 13.78
N LEU A 89 19.80 3.70 14.13
CA LEU A 89 20.07 5.08 14.51
C LEU A 89 20.90 5.17 15.79
N ARG A 90 20.60 4.32 16.78
CA ARG A 90 21.38 4.21 18.02
C ARG A 90 22.81 3.75 17.75
N LEU A 91 22.99 2.73 16.90
CA LEU A 91 24.32 2.23 16.52
C LEU A 91 25.09 3.23 15.65
N SER A 92 24.41 4.14 14.95
CA SER A 92 25.03 5.24 14.20
C SER A 92 25.57 6.38 15.07
N ASN A 93 25.26 6.43 16.37
CA ASN A 93 25.70 7.51 17.26
C ASN A 93 27.22 7.81 17.25
N PRO A 94 28.14 6.82 17.19
CA PRO A 94 29.56 7.10 17.04
C PRO A 94 29.88 7.91 15.77
N HIS A 95 29.19 7.62 14.66
CA HIS A 95 29.35 8.36 13.42
C HIS A 95 28.69 9.75 13.47
N VAL A 96 27.54 9.87 14.14
CA VAL A 96 26.93 11.18 14.42
C VAL A 96 27.91 12.07 15.20
N ARG A 97 28.56 11.50 16.22
CA ARG A 97 29.57 12.19 17.03
C ARG A 97 30.77 12.65 16.19
N GLU A 98 31.32 11.76 15.38
CA GLU A 98 32.43 12.07 14.47
C GLU A 98 32.06 13.18 13.49
N GLU A 99 30.86 13.13 12.92
CA GLU A 99 30.42 14.12 11.94
C GLU A 99 30.12 15.48 12.59
N LEU A 100 29.53 15.50 13.78
CA LEU A 100 29.36 16.75 14.55
C LEU A 100 30.70 17.39 14.89
N LEU A 101 31.71 16.60 15.27
CA LEU A 101 33.08 17.10 15.49
C LEU A 101 33.73 17.59 14.18
N SER A 102 33.48 16.90 13.07
CA SER A 102 33.95 17.30 11.74
C SER A 102 33.37 18.65 11.31
N ILE A 103 32.05 18.82 11.42
CA ILE A 103 31.34 20.07 11.15
C ILE A 103 31.87 21.18 12.07
N SER A 104 32.11 20.88 13.35
CA SER A 104 32.59 21.83 14.35
C SER A 104 33.99 22.41 14.07
N LYS A 105 34.77 21.82 13.14
CA LYS A 105 36.05 22.39 12.70
C LYS A 105 35.88 23.69 11.89
N ASN A 106 34.77 23.80 11.16
CA ASN A 106 34.50 24.90 10.23
C ASN A 106 33.29 25.76 10.64
N TYR A 107 32.43 25.24 11.52
CA TYR A 107 31.18 25.86 11.94
C TYR A 107 31.01 25.81 13.46
N THR A 108 30.38 26.84 14.04
CA THR A 108 29.86 26.76 15.40
C THR A 108 28.46 26.14 15.33
N VAL A 109 28.30 24.91 15.81
CA VAL A 109 27.02 24.18 15.81
C VAL A 109 26.17 24.66 16.99
N HIS A 110 25.06 25.33 16.71
CA HIS A 110 24.19 25.91 17.76
C HIS A 110 23.02 25.01 18.16
N GLY A 111 22.79 23.92 17.43
CA GLY A 111 21.74 22.97 17.74
C GLY A 111 21.80 21.72 16.87
N LEU A 112 21.42 20.59 17.49
CA LEU A 112 21.12 19.34 16.81
C LEU A 112 19.60 19.12 16.88
N VAL A 113 18.93 19.15 15.74
CA VAL A 113 17.50 18.88 15.64
C VAL A 113 17.33 17.43 15.20
N VAL A 114 16.77 16.59 16.06
CA VAL A 114 16.58 15.15 15.82
C VAL A 114 15.12 14.84 15.55
N ASP A 115 14.88 13.91 14.63
CA ASP A 115 13.58 13.28 14.48
C ASP A 115 13.24 12.40 15.71
N PHE A 116 11.98 11.98 15.86
CA PHE A 116 11.53 11.13 16.95
C PHE A 116 12.40 9.88 17.14
N PHE A 117 12.68 9.15 16.06
CA PHE A 117 13.48 7.92 16.11
C PHE A 117 14.98 8.17 16.37
N CYS A 118 15.45 9.38 16.13
CA CYS A 118 16.85 9.77 16.27
C CYS A 118 17.18 10.25 17.70
N CYS A 119 16.28 10.09 18.67
CA CYS A 119 16.40 10.63 20.03
C CYS A 119 17.69 10.20 20.77
N ALA A 120 18.22 9.01 20.46
CA ALA A 120 19.48 8.53 21.04
C ALA A 120 20.65 9.48 20.77
N ALA A 121 20.63 10.26 19.68
CA ALA A 121 21.65 11.23 19.34
C ALA A 121 21.67 12.47 20.26
N LEU A 122 20.62 12.68 21.07
CA LEU A 122 20.61 13.75 22.08
C LEU A 122 21.69 13.52 23.15
N SER A 123 22.02 12.27 23.46
CA SER A 123 23.15 11.95 24.36
C SER A 123 24.49 12.42 23.79
N VAL A 124 24.68 12.30 22.47
CA VAL A 124 25.87 12.81 21.76
C VAL A 124 25.88 14.33 21.78
N ALA A 125 24.74 14.99 21.53
CA ALA A 125 24.63 16.44 21.63
C ALA A 125 25.01 16.93 23.03
N LYS A 126 24.53 16.28 24.08
CA LYS A 126 24.86 16.56 25.48
C LYS A 126 26.36 16.38 25.76
N GLU A 127 26.98 15.30 25.28
CA GLU A 127 28.43 15.07 25.40
C GLU A 127 29.24 16.22 24.77
N LEU A 128 28.80 16.71 23.60
CA LEU A 128 29.47 17.77 22.85
C LEU A 128 29.03 19.19 23.27
N ASN A 129 28.20 19.32 24.32
CA ASN A 129 27.62 20.58 24.78
C ASN A 129 26.85 21.36 23.67
N ILE A 130 26.18 20.62 22.79
CA ILE A 130 25.30 21.14 21.74
C ILE A 130 23.84 21.01 22.23
N PRO A 131 23.03 22.07 22.18
CA PRO A 131 21.60 21.97 22.49
C PRO A 131 20.88 21.02 21.54
N GLY A 132 20.22 19.99 22.08
CA GLY A 132 19.43 19.03 21.31
C GLY A 132 17.95 19.41 21.28
N TYR A 133 17.31 19.35 20.11
CA TYR A 133 15.89 19.66 19.91
C TYR A 133 15.19 18.48 19.27
N HIS A 134 13.93 18.22 19.64
CA HIS A 134 13.09 17.31 18.87
C HIS A 134 12.42 18.04 17.73
N PHE A 135 12.27 17.37 16.60
CA PHE A 135 11.36 17.75 15.54
C PHE A 135 10.27 16.68 15.39
N SER A 136 9.02 17.10 15.48
CA SER A 136 7.86 16.29 15.14
C SER A 136 7.36 16.66 13.75
N SER A 137 7.47 15.72 12.81
CA SER A 137 6.86 15.84 11.47
C SER A 137 5.33 15.78 11.51
N SER A 138 4.77 15.38 12.66
CA SER A 138 3.34 15.26 12.95
C SER A 138 2.82 16.42 13.83
N GLY A 139 1.51 16.45 14.07
CA GLY A 139 0.82 17.49 14.84
C GLY A 139 1.14 17.52 16.34
N ALA A 140 0.63 18.53 17.04
CA ALA A 140 0.78 18.69 18.48
C ALA A 140 0.05 17.60 19.28
N GLY A 141 -1.07 17.05 18.75
CA GLY A 141 -1.80 15.97 19.42
C GLY A 141 -0.95 14.74 19.67
N ILE A 142 -0.18 14.28 18.68
CA ILE A 142 0.71 13.11 18.87
C ILE A 142 1.90 13.43 19.78
N VAL A 143 2.37 14.68 19.79
CA VAL A 143 3.40 15.11 20.73
C VAL A 143 2.87 15.05 22.16
N ALA A 144 1.63 15.46 22.41
CA ALA A 144 0.98 15.33 23.71
C ALA A 144 0.88 13.86 24.16
N VAL A 145 0.51 12.96 23.24
CA VAL A 145 0.47 11.51 23.49
C VAL A 145 1.83 10.97 23.95
N PHE A 146 2.91 11.26 23.22
CA PHE A 146 4.23 10.75 23.59
C PHE A 146 4.84 11.44 24.81
N LEU A 147 4.57 12.73 25.03
CA LEU A 147 4.93 13.40 26.29
C LEU A 147 4.27 12.73 27.51
N TYR A 148 3.01 12.33 27.37
CA TYR A 148 2.24 11.71 28.45
C TYR A 148 2.46 10.19 28.57
N PHE A 149 3.07 9.56 27.57
CA PHE A 149 3.29 8.11 27.53
C PHE A 149 4.05 7.54 28.75
N PRO A 150 5.09 8.20 29.31
CA PRO A 150 5.72 7.75 30.56
C PRO A 150 4.77 7.77 31.77
N THR A 151 3.81 8.70 31.81
CA THR A 151 2.75 8.73 32.83
C THR A 151 1.80 7.55 32.66
N ILE A 152 1.40 7.23 31.43
CA ILE A 152 0.58 6.04 31.14
C ILE A 152 1.33 4.78 31.58
N HIS A 153 2.61 4.65 31.23
CA HIS A 153 3.44 3.51 31.61
C HIS A 153 3.55 3.34 33.13
N SER A 154 3.77 4.42 33.87
CA SER A 154 3.93 4.38 35.34
C SER A 154 2.62 4.13 36.08
N THR A 155 1.48 4.53 35.50
CA THR A 155 0.15 4.38 36.12
C THR A 155 -0.56 3.09 35.73
N THR A 156 -0.02 2.33 34.76
CA THR A 156 -0.60 1.06 34.30
C THR A 156 0.37 -0.09 34.50
N THR A 157 -0.16 -1.26 34.89
CA THR A 157 0.64 -2.50 35.05
C THR A 157 0.37 -3.55 33.98
N LYS A 158 -0.60 -3.31 33.09
CA LYS A 158 -0.96 -4.18 31.96
C LYS A 158 -0.49 -3.59 30.63
N SER A 159 -0.40 -4.43 29.59
CA SER A 159 -0.23 -4.00 28.21
C SER A 159 -1.48 -3.24 27.74
N LEU A 160 -1.31 -2.25 26.86
CA LEU A 160 -2.42 -1.39 26.42
C LEU A 160 -3.49 -2.16 25.65
N LYS A 161 -3.08 -3.20 24.91
CA LYS A 161 -3.99 -4.16 24.25
C LYS A 161 -4.93 -4.89 25.23
N ASP A 162 -4.53 -5.03 26.50
CA ASP A 162 -5.27 -5.77 27.52
C ASP A 162 -6.03 -4.86 28.50
N LEU A 163 -5.84 -3.55 28.40
CA LEU A 163 -6.37 -2.58 29.36
C LEU A 163 -7.88 -2.32 29.16
N LYS A 164 -8.37 -2.40 27.91
CA LYS A 164 -9.79 -2.26 27.52
C LYS A 164 -10.48 -1.03 28.13
N THR A 165 -9.79 0.11 28.13
CA THR A 165 -10.29 1.38 28.67
C THR A 165 -9.95 2.52 27.74
N LEU A 166 -10.58 3.67 27.94
CA LEU A 166 -10.17 4.92 27.33
C LEU A 166 -8.97 5.52 28.08
N LEU A 167 -7.95 5.91 27.34
CA LEU A 167 -6.80 6.67 27.79
C LEU A 167 -7.15 8.15 27.72
N HIS A 168 -7.11 8.82 28.86
CA HIS A 168 -7.35 10.26 28.98
C HIS A 168 -6.02 10.99 28.96
N ILE A 169 -5.66 11.49 27.79
CA ILE A 169 -4.41 12.24 27.55
C ILE A 169 -4.76 13.73 27.48
N PRO A 170 -4.10 14.61 28.26
CA PRO A 170 -4.35 16.04 28.20
C PRO A 170 -4.19 16.57 26.77
N GLY A 171 -5.15 17.37 26.32
CA GLY A 171 -5.10 18.00 25.00
C GLY A 171 -5.67 17.18 23.84
N VAL A 172 -5.96 15.89 24.06
CA VAL A 172 -6.37 14.94 23.03
C VAL A 172 -7.71 14.30 23.41
N PRO A 173 -8.62 14.02 22.45
CA PRO A 173 -9.81 13.22 22.73
C PRO A 173 -9.46 11.88 23.39
N PRO A 174 -10.34 11.29 24.23
CA PRO A 174 -10.08 9.99 24.84
C PRO A 174 -9.81 8.91 23.77
N ILE A 175 -8.72 8.16 23.93
CA ILE A 175 -8.28 7.15 22.96
C ILE A 175 -8.49 5.76 23.56
N PRO A 176 -9.19 4.82 22.89
CA PRO A 176 -9.20 3.43 23.34
C PRO A 176 -7.78 2.88 23.45
N SER A 177 -7.48 2.17 24.55
CA SER A 177 -6.11 1.70 24.80
C SER A 177 -5.58 0.74 23.73
N SER A 178 -6.47 0.04 23.03
CA SER A 178 -6.15 -0.82 21.88
C SER A 178 -5.79 -0.07 20.60
N ASP A 179 -6.10 1.22 20.52
CA ASP A 179 -5.97 2.03 19.29
C ASP A 179 -4.67 2.84 19.28
N MET A 180 -3.88 2.73 20.34
CA MET A 180 -2.52 3.23 20.38
C MET A 180 -1.65 2.50 19.33
N PRO A 181 -0.56 3.14 18.84
CA PRO A 181 0.28 2.53 17.81
C PRO A 181 0.72 1.11 18.16
N ALA A 182 0.68 0.19 17.18
CA ALA A 182 0.99 -1.23 17.41
C ALA A 182 2.31 -1.49 18.19
N PRO A 183 3.41 -0.75 17.95
CA PRO A 183 4.65 -0.90 18.70
C PRO A 183 4.55 -0.59 20.20
N VAL A 184 3.52 0.14 20.65
CA VAL A 184 3.31 0.49 22.07
C VAL A 184 2.16 -0.29 22.72
N LEU A 185 1.56 -1.26 22.03
CA LEU A 185 0.45 -2.02 22.56
C LEU A 185 0.87 -3.06 23.60
N ASP A 186 2.04 -3.67 23.44
CA ASP A 186 2.57 -4.66 24.37
C ASP A 186 3.73 -4.08 25.19
N ARG A 187 3.56 -3.99 26.51
CA ARG A 187 4.56 -3.38 27.40
C ARG A 187 5.85 -4.18 27.52
N ASP A 188 5.79 -5.47 27.20
CA ASP A 188 6.92 -6.40 27.30
C ASP A 188 7.72 -6.49 25.99
N ASP A 189 7.24 -5.85 24.91
CA ASP A 189 7.94 -5.79 23.62
C ASP A 189 9.12 -4.81 23.67
N LYS A 190 10.19 -5.14 22.93
CA LYS A 190 11.37 -4.28 22.82
C LYS A 190 11.04 -2.93 22.14
N SER A 191 10.13 -2.95 21.18
CA SER A 191 9.64 -1.74 20.51
C SER A 191 8.96 -0.78 21.50
N TYR A 192 8.15 -1.28 22.43
CA TYR A 192 7.55 -0.46 23.49
C TYR A 192 8.61 0.25 24.34
N GLU A 193 9.66 -0.47 24.73
CA GLU A 193 10.79 0.10 25.48
C GLU A 193 11.45 1.25 24.70
N TYR A 194 11.69 1.10 23.40
CA TYR A 194 12.25 2.16 22.57
C TYR A 194 11.35 3.40 22.51
N PHE A 195 10.06 3.23 22.28
CA PHE A 195 9.11 4.35 22.25
C PHE A 195 9.00 5.04 23.63
N LEU A 196 9.08 4.27 24.71
CA LEU A 196 9.10 4.82 26.07
C LEU A 196 10.36 5.63 26.34
N ASP A 197 11.52 5.13 25.92
CA ASP A 197 12.79 5.84 26.07
C ASP A 197 12.86 7.10 25.20
N SER A 198 12.34 7.05 23.96
CA SER A 198 12.13 8.25 23.14
C SER A 198 11.22 9.25 23.82
N SER A 199 10.13 8.79 24.42
CA SER A 199 9.18 9.64 25.14
C SER A 199 9.82 10.34 26.34
N ARG A 200 10.68 9.63 27.08
CA ARG A 200 11.46 10.19 28.21
C ARG A 200 12.50 11.22 27.78
N SER A 201 12.93 11.22 26.52
CA SER A 201 13.93 12.17 26.04
C SER A 201 13.38 13.57 25.74
N PHE A 202 12.06 13.72 25.55
CA PHE A 202 11.45 15.01 25.25
C PHE A 202 11.69 16.08 26.34
N PRO A 203 11.46 15.82 27.65
CA PRO A 203 11.77 16.75 28.73
C PRO A 203 13.25 17.16 28.81
N GLU A 204 14.16 16.29 28.34
CA GLU A 204 15.61 16.55 28.36
C GLU A 204 16.05 17.50 27.24
N SER A 205 15.23 17.65 26.20
CA SER A 205 15.54 18.48 25.03
C SER A 205 15.48 19.98 25.35
N ALA A 206 16.23 20.77 24.58
CA ALA A 206 16.20 22.22 24.64
C ALA A 206 14.88 22.80 24.10
N GLY A 207 14.11 22.02 23.35
CA GLY A 207 12.79 22.37 22.84
C GLY A 207 12.25 21.37 21.83
N ILE A 208 10.94 21.47 21.56
CA ILE A 208 10.22 20.65 20.60
C ILE A 208 9.73 21.54 19.46
N ILE A 209 10.13 21.22 18.25
CA ILE A 209 9.68 21.86 17.02
C ILE A 209 8.55 21.00 16.45
N VAL A 210 7.38 21.58 16.21
CA VAL A 210 6.19 20.84 15.76
C VAL A 210 5.71 21.37 14.43
N ASN A 211 5.49 20.44 13.50
CA ASN A 211 5.07 20.72 12.13
C ASN A 211 3.56 21.03 12.03
N THR A 212 3.08 22.01 12.79
CA THR A 212 1.67 22.41 12.84
C THR A 212 1.50 23.92 13.06
N PHE A 213 0.28 24.41 12.89
CA PHE A 213 -0.13 25.73 13.36
C PHE A 213 -0.74 25.61 14.76
N GLU A 214 -0.30 26.49 15.67
CA GLU A 214 -0.87 26.60 17.01
C GLU A 214 -2.41 26.75 16.98
N THR A 215 -2.94 27.52 16.05
CA THR A 215 -4.40 27.74 15.91
C THR A 215 -5.17 26.51 15.47
N PHE A 216 -4.52 25.51 14.86
CA PHE A 216 -5.17 24.28 14.39
C PHE A 216 -5.29 23.25 15.52
N GLU A 217 -4.33 23.25 16.45
CA GLU A 217 -4.26 22.27 17.55
C GLU A 217 -4.12 22.97 18.91
N ALA A 218 -4.82 24.11 19.08
CA ALA A 218 -4.66 24.99 20.24
C ALA A 218 -4.81 24.25 21.57
N ARG A 219 -5.77 23.33 21.67
CA ARG A 219 -6.00 22.50 22.88
C ARG A 219 -4.76 21.65 23.22
N ALA A 220 -4.16 20.99 22.23
CA ALA A 220 -2.96 20.17 22.46
C ALA A 220 -1.75 21.06 22.80
N VAL A 221 -1.57 22.18 22.09
CA VAL A 221 -0.46 23.10 22.34
C VAL A 221 -0.56 23.76 23.72
N GLU A 222 -1.74 24.17 24.14
CA GLU A 222 -2.01 24.77 25.46
C GLU A 222 -1.70 23.79 26.58
N THR A 223 -2.24 22.57 26.53
CA THR A 223 -2.02 21.54 27.56
C THR A 223 -0.57 21.07 27.63
N ILE A 224 0.15 21.00 26.50
CA ILE A 224 1.59 20.78 26.49
C ILE A 224 2.29 21.94 27.21
N SER A 225 1.98 23.19 26.86
CA SER A 225 2.63 24.39 27.39
C SER A 225 2.39 24.60 28.89
N GLU A 226 1.22 24.18 29.39
CA GLU A 226 0.87 24.19 30.82
C GLU A 226 1.54 23.04 31.60
N GLY A 227 2.23 22.14 30.92
CA GLY A 227 2.94 21.01 31.52
C GLY A 227 2.04 19.84 31.92
N LEU A 228 0.77 19.84 31.52
CA LEU A 228 -0.18 18.76 31.84
C LEU A 228 0.23 17.44 31.19
N CYS A 229 0.91 17.49 30.04
CA CYS A 229 1.40 16.30 29.34
C CYS A 229 2.68 15.70 29.95
N VAL A 230 3.36 16.39 30.88
CA VAL A 230 4.58 15.90 31.56
C VAL A 230 4.51 16.16 33.07
N PRO A 231 3.54 15.57 33.78
CA PRO A 231 3.21 15.95 35.15
C PRO A 231 4.36 15.80 36.16
N ASN A 232 5.36 14.97 35.87
CA ASN A 232 6.49 14.67 36.76
C ASN A 232 7.82 15.25 36.28
N ASP A 233 7.83 16.04 35.21
CA ASP A 233 9.05 16.46 34.53
C ASP A 233 8.99 17.92 34.06
N ARG A 234 10.11 18.43 33.55
CA ARG A 234 10.17 19.75 32.93
C ARG A 234 9.39 19.76 31.62
N THR A 235 8.55 20.77 31.44
CA THR A 235 7.96 21.10 30.13
C THR A 235 9.00 21.74 29.21
N PRO A 236 9.37 21.11 28.08
CA PRO A 236 10.24 21.74 27.09
C PRO A 236 9.46 22.82 26.32
N PRO A 237 10.11 23.91 25.86
CA PRO A 237 9.45 24.90 25.03
C PRO A 237 9.01 24.29 23.71
N ILE A 238 7.81 24.63 23.25
CA ILE A 238 7.21 24.15 22.01
C ILE A 238 7.22 25.26 20.94
N TYR A 239 7.59 24.91 19.71
CA TYR A 239 7.67 25.82 18.57
C TYR A 239 6.82 25.28 17.40
N CYS A 240 5.60 25.77 17.25
CA CYS A 240 4.71 25.41 16.14
C CYS A 240 5.09 26.22 14.88
N ILE A 241 5.71 25.58 13.90
CA ILE A 241 6.28 26.25 12.71
C ILE A 241 5.72 25.76 11.37
N GLY A 242 4.81 24.79 11.40
CA GLY A 242 4.30 24.10 10.22
C GLY A 242 2.89 24.52 9.80
N PRO A 243 2.29 23.80 8.83
CA PRO A 243 2.84 22.64 8.16
C PRO A 243 3.87 23.02 7.09
N LEU A 244 5.00 22.31 7.11
CA LEU A 244 6.09 22.37 6.16
C LEU A 244 5.70 21.49 4.96
N ILE A 245 5.23 22.13 3.89
CA ILE A 245 4.79 21.48 2.65
C ILE A 245 5.81 21.78 1.55
N ALA A 246 6.29 20.75 0.86
CA ALA A 246 7.21 20.92 -0.27
C ALA A 246 6.52 21.76 -1.38
N SER A 247 7.14 22.89 -1.74
CA SER A 247 6.53 23.87 -2.64
C SER A 247 6.75 23.61 -4.15
N GLU A 248 7.29 22.46 -4.56
CA GLU A 248 7.60 22.21 -5.98
C GLU A 248 6.46 21.48 -6.70
N GLY A 249 5.81 22.22 -7.61
CA GLY A 249 4.77 21.74 -8.54
C GLY A 249 3.77 22.81 -9.02
N ARG A 250 3.74 24.02 -8.44
CA ARG A 250 2.71 25.05 -8.74
C ARG A 250 3.24 26.36 -9.32
N LYS A 251 4.15 26.31 -10.29
CA LYS A 251 4.39 27.47 -11.19
C LYS A 251 4.25 27.06 -12.65
N ASN A 252 3.31 27.73 -13.31
CA ASN A 252 3.08 27.71 -14.75
C ASN A 252 4.34 28.17 -15.49
N ASP A 253 4.98 27.26 -16.23
CA ASP A 253 5.37 27.51 -17.62
C ASP A 253 5.63 26.17 -18.35
N SER A 254 5.04 26.05 -19.55
CA SER A 254 5.14 24.92 -20.48
C SER A 254 5.01 23.49 -19.92
N GLY A 255 3.77 22.99 -19.86
CA GLY A 255 3.42 21.73 -20.53
C GLY A 255 3.80 20.38 -19.89
N THR A 256 4.32 20.31 -18.66
CA THR A 256 4.42 19.01 -17.95
C THR A 256 4.14 19.18 -16.46
N ARG A 257 2.94 18.76 -16.04
CA ARG A 257 2.55 18.66 -14.63
C ARG A 257 3.09 17.34 -14.07
N ASN A 258 4.15 17.41 -13.25
CA ASN A 258 4.59 16.29 -12.43
C ASN A 258 3.92 16.39 -11.05
N GLY A 259 2.70 15.85 -10.98
CA GLY A 259 1.93 15.72 -9.75
C GLY A 259 0.61 15.02 -10.05
N ALA A 260 0.31 13.95 -9.30
CA ALA A 260 -0.90 13.13 -9.33
C ALA A 260 -1.04 12.13 -10.50
N GLY A 261 -0.41 10.97 -10.36
CA GLY A 261 -0.72 9.79 -11.20
C GLY A 261 -2.20 9.38 -11.15
N LEU A 262 -2.94 9.73 -10.09
CA LEU A 262 -4.38 9.47 -9.97
C LEU A 262 -5.25 10.48 -10.75
N GLU A 263 -4.85 11.75 -10.83
CA GLU A 263 -5.59 12.80 -11.55
C GLU A 263 -5.40 12.64 -13.06
N ILE A 264 -4.17 12.38 -13.51
CA ILE A 264 -3.85 12.06 -14.91
C ILE A 264 -4.61 10.80 -15.34
N LEU A 265 -4.63 9.76 -14.49
CA LEU A 265 -5.34 8.52 -14.78
C LEU A 265 -6.88 8.74 -14.88
N LEU A 266 -7.50 9.44 -13.94
CA LEU A 266 -8.96 9.61 -13.90
C LEU A 266 -9.48 10.62 -14.93
N VAL A 267 -8.73 11.70 -15.19
CA VAL A 267 -9.16 12.81 -16.04
C VAL A 267 -8.67 12.64 -17.48
N GLU A 268 -7.39 12.31 -17.69
CA GLU A 268 -6.79 12.28 -19.02
C GLU A 268 -6.91 10.91 -19.70
N GLU A 269 -6.58 9.83 -18.97
CA GLU A 269 -6.58 8.45 -19.51
C GLU A 269 -7.98 7.82 -19.50
N MET A 270 -8.66 7.80 -18.35
CA MET A 270 -9.96 7.13 -18.17
C MET A 270 -11.16 8.02 -18.50
N LYS A 271 -10.98 9.35 -18.54
CA LYS A 271 -12.03 10.35 -18.80
C LYS A 271 -13.28 10.17 -17.93
N LEU A 272 -13.08 9.84 -16.65
CA LEU A 272 -14.11 9.56 -15.64
C LEU A 272 -14.40 10.74 -14.71
N ALA A 273 -13.65 11.82 -14.81
CA ALA A 273 -13.81 13.01 -13.98
C ALA A 273 -13.60 14.29 -14.80
N LEU A 274 -14.22 15.38 -14.36
CA LEU A 274 -13.93 16.71 -14.89
C LEU A 274 -12.76 17.32 -14.10
N PRO A 275 -11.77 17.93 -14.77
CA PRO A 275 -10.70 18.64 -14.07
C PRO A 275 -11.28 19.83 -13.32
N MET A 276 -10.94 19.97 -12.03
CA MET A 276 -11.34 21.14 -11.26
C MET A 276 -10.35 22.29 -11.49
N ARG A 277 -10.87 23.49 -11.78
CA ARG A 277 -10.03 24.69 -11.85
C ARG A 277 -9.90 25.31 -10.48
N GLU A 278 -8.67 25.30 -9.97
CA GLU A 278 -8.35 26.11 -8.80
C GLU A 278 -8.36 27.60 -9.20
N SER A 279 -8.99 28.44 -8.38
CA SER A 279 -8.82 29.89 -8.44
C SER A 279 -7.37 30.28 -8.11
N GLU A 280 -6.98 31.53 -8.39
CA GLU A 280 -5.69 32.11 -7.99
C GLU A 280 -5.40 31.96 -6.48
N SER A 281 -6.44 31.73 -5.68
CA SER A 281 -6.32 31.51 -4.23
C SER A 281 -5.99 30.07 -3.82
N GLY A 282 -5.83 29.15 -4.79
CA GLY A 282 -5.58 27.71 -4.60
C GLY A 282 -6.82 26.88 -4.23
N PHE A 283 -8.01 27.45 -4.40
CA PHE A 283 -9.29 26.81 -4.05
C PHE A 283 -10.19 26.74 -5.27
N VAL A 284 -10.92 25.65 -5.42
CA VAL A 284 -12.01 25.55 -6.39
C VAL A 284 -13.14 26.48 -5.91
N SER A 285 -13.56 27.42 -6.75
CA SER A 285 -14.61 28.37 -6.35
C SER A 285 -15.95 27.64 -6.19
N ALA A 286 -16.85 28.17 -5.36
CA ALA A 286 -18.22 27.66 -5.25
C ALA A 286 -18.89 27.57 -6.63
N THR A 287 -18.66 28.58 -7.47
CA THR A 287 -19.12 28.62 -8.86
C THR A 287 -18.47 27.54 -9.73
N GLU A 288 -17.18 27.25 -9.57
CA GLU A 288 -16.52 26.16 -10.31
C GLU A 288 -16.99 24.79 -9.81
N VAL A 289 -17.18 24.59 -8.49
CA VAL A 289 -17.75 23.35 -7.97
C VAL A 289 -19.17 23.17 -8.48
N GLU A 290 -19.99 24.21 -8.43
CA GLU A 290 -21.35 24.21 -8.97
C GLU A 290 -21.34 23.99 -10.49
N GLU A 291 -20.47 24.64 -11.26
CA GLU A 291 -20.31 24.43 -12.70
C GLU A 291 -19.79 23.03 -13.04
N ARG A 292 -18.95 22.43 -12.19
CA ARG A 292 -18.44 21.06 -12.39
C ARG A 292 -19.47 20.02 -11.97
N VAL A 293 -20.22 20.25 -10.91
CA VAL A 293 -21.34 19.38 -10.49
C VAL A 293 -22.45 19.49 -11.51
N ARG A 294 -22.86 20.71 -11.88
CA ARG A 294 -23.85 20.97 -12.94
C ARG A 294 -23.38 20.48 -14.29
N GLY A 295 -22.11 20.70 -14.64
CA GLY A 295 -21.48 20.12 -15.82
C GLY A 295 -21.56 18.60 -15.78
N LEU A 296 -21.18 17.98 -14.66
CA LEU A 296 -21.22 16.54 -14.45
C LEU A 296 -22.65 15.99 -14.38
N MET A 297 -23.69 16.77 -14.07
CA MET A 297 -25.09 16.33 -13.91
C MET A 297 -25.99 16.68 -15.11
N GLU A 298 -25.79 17.83 -15.74
CA GLU A 298 -26.70 18.41 -16.74
C GLU A 298 -26.10 18.49 -18.14
N SER A 299 -24.76 18.56 -18.29
CA SER A 299 -24.15 18.70 -19.62
C SER A 299 -24.07 17.38 -20.38
N GLU A 300 -24.01 17.43 -21.71
CA GLU A 300 -23.84 16.23 -22.54
C GLU A 300 -22.48 15.55 -22.30
N GLU A 301 -21.43 16.33 -22.00
CA GLU A 301 -20.13 15.80 -21.59
C GLU A 301 -20.21 15.10 -20.22
N GLY A 302 -20.88 15.71 -19.25
CA GLY A 302 -21.14 15.10 -17.95
C GLY A 302 -22.02 13.86 -18.05
N LYS A 303 -22.99 13.85 -18.96
CA LYS A 303 -23.81 12.67 -19.25
C LYS A 303 -22.94 11.54 -19.81
N LEU A 304 -22.03 11.83 -20.75
CA LEU A 304 -21.05 10.86 -21.25
C LEU A 304 -20.08 10.39 -20.15
N ILE A 305 -19.68 11.26 -19.22
CA ILE A 305 -18.84 10.88 -18.06
C ILE A 305 -19.64 9.97 -17.13
N ARG A 306 -20.87 10.32 -16.75
CA ARG A 306 -21.75 9.47 -15.92
C ARG A 306 -22.04 8.15 -16.62
N GLU A 307 -22.28 8.14 -17.93
CA GLU A 307 -22.46 6.94 -18.75
C GLU A 307 -21.18 6.10 -18.85
N ARG A 308 -19.99 6.71 -18.85
CA ARG A 308 -18.70 5.99 -18.78
C ARG A 308 -18.39 5.48 -17.39
N THR A 309 -18.67 6.24 -16.34
CA THR A 309 -18.49 5.83 -14.94
C THR A 309 -19.46 4.72 -14.58
N VAL A 310 -20.73 4.88 -14.94
CA VAL A 310 -21.75 3.82 -14.86
C VAL A 310 -21.38 2.69 -15.81
N GLY A 311 -20.87 2.96 -17.02
CA GLY A 311 -20.43 1.96 -17.98
C GLY A 311 -19.22 1.15 -17.53
N MET A 312 -18.27 1.76 -16.80
CA MET A 312 -17.09 1.11 -16.22
C MET A 312 -17.44 0.39 -14.93
N LYS A 313 -18.34 0.92 -14.11
CA LYS A 313 -18.88 0.23 -12.93
C LYS A 313 -19.80 -0.93 -13.34
N ILE A 314 -20.63 -0.76 -14.36
CA ILE A 314 -21.41 -1.83 -15.00
C ILE A 314 -20.45 -2.77 -15.70
N ALA A 315 -19.38 -2.34 -16.39
CA ALA A 315 -18.43 -3.26 -16.99
C ALA A 315 -17.67 -4.06 -15.93
N ALA A 316 -17.30 -3.47 -14.79
CA ALA A 316 -16.70 -4.16 -13.66
C ALA A 316 -17.71 -5.10 -12.99
N LYS A 317 -18.93 -4.65 -12.73
CA LYS A 317 -20.00 -5.46 -12.12
C LYS A 317 -20.52 -6.54 -13.06
N VAL A 318 -20.63 -6.26 -14.37
CA VAL A 318 -20.97 -7.20 -15.44
C VAL A 318 -19.84 -8.18 -15.57
N ALA A 319 -18.58 -7.73 -15.65
CA ALA A 319 -17.41 -8.60 -15.65
C ALA A 319 -17.49 -9.58 -14.48
N SER A 320 -17.77 -9.11 -13.26
CA SER A 320 -17.86 -9.91 -12.03
C SER A 320 -19.21 -10.64 -11.80
N SER A 321 -20.26 -10.39 -12.59
CA SER A 321 -21.59 -11.02 -12.48
C SER A 321 -21.71 -12.32 -13.27
N GLU A 322 -22.63 -13.23 -12.93
CA GLU A 322 -22.88 -14.49 -13.66
C GLU A 322 -23.02 -14.26 -15.17
N GLY A 323 -22.05 -14.76 -15.96
CA GLY A 323 -21.98 -14.57 -17.42
C GLY A 323 -21.19 -13.33 -17.91
N GLY A 324 -20.47 -12.63 -17.03
CA GLY A 324 -19.54 -11.54 -17.31
C GLY A 324 -18.22 -11.92 -17.96
N SER A 325 -17.41 -10.97 -18.45
CA SER A 325 -16.09 -11.28 -19.06
C SER A 325 -15.09 -11.93 -18.10
N SER A 326 -15.08 -11.57 -16.80
CA SER A 326 -14.27 -12.30 -15.79
C SER A 326 -14.78 -13.72 -15.54
N ARG A 327 -16.04 -13.98 -15.93
CA ARG A 327 -16.81 -15.21 -15.69
C ARG A 327 -16.99 -16.10 -16.94
N LYS A 328 -16.87 -15.57 -18.17
CA LYS A 328 -17.25 -16.22 -19.45
C LYS A 328 -16.18 -17.08 -20.11
N MET A 329 -15.03 -17.18 -19.48
CA MET A 329 -13.81 -17.65 -20.11
C MET A 329 -13.62 -19.19 -20.08
N ASN A 330 -14.73 -19.95 -20.15
CA ASN A 330 -14.69 -21.41 -20.20
C ASN A 330 -15.57 -22.05 -21.29
N LEU A 331 -15.92 -21.33 -22.36
CA LEU A 331 -16.66 -21.89 -23.50
C LEU A 331 -16.00 -21.56 -24.84
N GLY A 332 -15.17 -22.51 -25.32
CA GLY A 332 -15.18 -22.91 -26.72
C GLY A 332 -13.92 -22.63 -27.55
N HIS A 333 -13.17 -23.69 -27.86
CA HIS A 333 -12.49 -23.79 -29.16
C HIS A 333 -13.32 -24.67 -30.11
N GLN A 334 -13.81 -24.05 -31.19
CA GLN A 334 -14.23 -24.62 -32.49
C GLN A 334 -15.37 -25.66 -32.55
N LYS A 335 -16.56 -25.29 -33.07
CA LYS A 335 -16.91 -25.19 -34.52
C LYS A 335 -18.42 -25.42 -34.75
N THR A 336 -19.00 -24.51 -35.53
CA THR A 336 -19.91 -24.78 -36.65
C THR A 336 -21.07 -25.77 -36.44
N TRP A 337 -22.26 -25.25 -36.12
CA TRP A 337 -23.56 -25.86 -36.47
C TRP A 337 -24.54 -24.80 -37.00
N ILE A 338 -24.15 -24.16 -38.11
CA ILE A 338 -25.11 -23.92 -39.20
C ILE A 338 -25.30 -25.30 -39.86
N LEU A 339 -26.17 -26.13 -39.29
CA LEU A 339 -26.74 -27.30 -39.97
C LEU A 339 -28.05 -27.82 -39.33
N THR A 340 -28.47 -27.31 -38.16
CA THR A 340 -29.83 -27.54 -37.64
C THR A 340 -30.77 -26.35 -37.86
N SER A 341 -30.25 -25.15 -38.10
CA SER A 341 -31.07 -23.97 -38.42
C SER A 341 -31.36 -23.80 -39.92
N VAL A 342 -30.92 -24.75 -40.75
CA VAL A 342 -31.38 -24.92 -42.16
C VAL A 342 -32.61 -25.85 -42.23
N LEU A 343 -33.14 -26.36 -41.10
CA LEU A 343 -34.27 -27.28 -41.08
C LEU A 343 -35.48 -26.87 -40.22
N SER A 344 -35.63 -25.61 -39.84
CA SER A 344 -36.86 -25.19 -39.11
C SER A 344 -37.48 -23.85 -39.48
N THR A 345 -37.18 -23.34 -40.67
CA THR A 345 -38.13 -22.47 -41.38
C THR A 345 -38.19 -22.88 -42.83
N LEU A 346 -39.10 -23.81 -43.15
CA LEU A 346 -39.97 -23.81 -44.34
C LEU A 346 -40.91 -25.02 -44.35
N SER A 347 -41.97 -24.95 -43.57
CA SER A 347 -43.36 -25.27 -43.97
C SER A 347 -44.24 -24.96 -42.75
N ALA A 348 -45.06 -23.92 -42.77
CA ALA A 348 -46.36 -23.91 -43.41
C ALA A 348 -47.26 -25.05 -42.91
N TYR A 349 -48.44 -24.66 -42.39
CA TYR A 349 -49.64 -25.45 -42.09
C TYR A 349 -49.87 -25.94 -40.64
N THR A 350 -50.81 -25.24 -39.98
CA THR A 350 -52.12 -25.77 -39.52
C THR A 350 -52.19 -26.79 -38.37
N VAL A 351 -52.70 -26.30 -37.22
CA VAL A 351 -53.77 -26.84 -36.32
C VAL A 351 -53.61 -28.25 -35.69
N ILE A 352 -54.20 -28.36 -34.47
CA ILE A 352 -54.69 -29.53 -33.73
C ILE A 352 -53.73 -30.00 -32.61
N SER A 353 -53.92 -29.63 -31.34
CA SER A 353 -54.83 -30.16 -30.29
C SER A 353 -54.42 -31.48 -29.59
N LEU A 354 -54.59 -31.46 -28.27
CA LEU A 354 -54.98 -32.56 -27.37
C LEU A 354 -53.93 -33.62 -26.94
N SER A 355 -53.44 -33.43 -25.70
CA SER A 355 -53.87 -34.23 -24.53
C SER A 355 -53.83 -35.77 -24.58
N SER A 356 -52.94 -36.38 -25.36
CA SER A 356 -52.95 -37.87 -25.50
C SER A 356 -51.64 -38.60 -25.17
N ILE A 357 -50.66 -37.96 -24.52
CA ILE A 357 -49.40 -38.64 -24.13
C ILE A 357 -48.94 -38.19 -22.72
N LEU A 358 -49.87 -38.14 -21.76
CA LEU A 358 -49.53 -38.02 -20.33
C LEU A 358 -50.07 -39.19 -19.49
N SER A 359 -50.48 -40.29 -20.13
CA SER A 359 -51.11 -41.43 -19.46
C SER A 359 -50.36 -42.76 -19.56
N ASN A 360 -49.11 -42.81 -20.04
CA ASN A 360 -48.32 -44.04 -20.03
C ASN A 360 -46.88 -43.75 -19.58
N PHE A 361 -46.30 -44.65 -18.79
CA PHE A 361 -45.02 -44.55 -18.06
C PHE A 361 -45.08 -43.97 -16.63
N LYS A 362 -46.08 -44.41 -15.85
CA LYS A 362 -45.79 -44.83 -14.46
C LYS A 362 -45.43 -46.31 -14.50
N ASN A 363 -44.35 -46.69 -13.81
CA ASN A 363 -43.76 -48.03 -13.66
C ASN A 363 -42.65 -48.38 -14.66
N PHE A 364 -41.41 -48.00 -14.33
CA PHE A 364 -40.24 -48.82 -14.59
C PHE A 364 -39.14 -48.48 -13.56
N ARG A 365 -38.94 -49.37 -12.58
CA ARG A 365 -37.75 -49.41 -11.71
C ARG A 365 -36.68 -50.17 -12.48
N LEU A 366 -35.50 -49.58 -12.68
CA LEU A 366 -34.29 -50.32 -13.00
C LEU A 366 -33.16 -49.81 -12.10
N GLU A 367 -32.67 -50.71 -11.24
CA GLU A 367 -31.40 -50.58 -10.54
C GLU A 367 -30.26 -50.72 -11.56
N TRP A 368 -29.41 -49.69 -11.65
CA TRP A 368 -28.08 -49.78 -12.23
C TRP A 368 -27.07 -49.29 -11.19
N TYR A 369 -25.95 -50.00 -11.09
CA TYR A 369 -24.75 -49.60 -10.37
C TYR A 369 -24.32 -48.20 -10.81
N ILE A 370 -24.66 -47.17 -10.02
CA ILE A 370 -24.02 -45.86 -10.10
C ILE A 370 -22.74 -45.99 -9.28
N GLY A 371 -21.60 -46.16 -9.95
CA GLY A 371 -20.33 -45.78 -9.32
C GLY A 371 -20.48 -44.30 -8.92
N ALA A 372 -20.28 -43.99 -7.63
CA ALA A 372 -20.39 -42.62 -7.15
C ALA A 372 -19.53 -41.72 -8.05
N ALA A 373 -20.15 -40.74 -8.72
CA ALA A 373 -19.42 -39.77 -9.51
C ALA A 373 -18.39 -39.10 -8.58
N MET A 374 -17.11 -39.19 -8.92
CA MET A 374 -16.06 -38.53 -8.15
C MET A 374 -16.29 -37.03 -8.18
N GLU A 375 -16.16 -36.36 -7.04
CA GLU A 375 -16.33 -34.92 -6.94
C GLU A 375 -15.31 -34.20 -7.84
N GLU A 376 -15.66 -33.05 -8.40
CA GLU A 376 -14.76 -32.30 -9.27
C GLU A 376 -13.85 -31.39 -8.44
N ALA A 377 -12.57 -31.23 -8.83
CA ALA A 377 -11.64 -30.37 -8.11
C ALA A 377 -10.76 -29.49 -9.02
N ILE A 378 -10.38 -28.33 -8.49
CA ILE A 378 -9.26 -27.51 -8.98
C ILE A 378 -8.24 -27.42 -7.84
N VAL A 379 -6.96 -27.56 -8.19
CA VAL A 379 -5.86 -27.43 -7.26
C VAL A 379 -5.17 -26.08 -7.47
N LEU A 380 -5.02 -25.31 -6.41
CA LEU A 380 -4.36 -24.02 -6.39
C LEU A 380 -3.03 -24.15 -5.64
N TYR A 381 -1.94 -23.63 -6.21
CA TYR A 381 -0.61 -23.72 -5.62
C TYR A 381 0.07 -22.34 -5.53
N PRO A 382 -0.20 -21.59 -4.43
CA PRO A 382 0.37 -20.27 -4.22
C PRO A 382 1.83 -20.38 -3.77
N SER A 383 2.60 -19.33 -4.06
CA SER A 383 3.90 -19.14 -3.40
C SER A 383 3.70 -18.71 -1.93
N PRO A 384 4.66 -19.03 -1.05
CA PRO A 384 4.54 -18.82 0.40
C PRO A 384 4.77 -17.35 0.83
N LEU A 385 4.12 -16.42 0.13
CA LEU A 385 4.08 -15.00 0.40
C LEU A 385 2.62 -14.59 0.67
N THR A 386 2.37 -13.83 1.75
CA THR A 386 1.00 -13.56 2.25
C THR A 386 0.05 -13.03 1.17
N GLY A 387 0.49 -12.06 0.35
CA GLY A 387 -0.32 -11.50 -0.74
C GLY A 387 -0.68 -12.53 -1.82
N HIS A 388 0.21 -13.48 -2.12
CA HIS A 388 -0.03 -14.52 -3.14
C HIS A 388 -1.06 -15.54 -2.65
N LEU A 389 -0.96 -15.99 -1.39
CA LEU A 389 -1.94 -16.89 -0.79
C LEU A 389 -3.33 -16.25 -0.74
N MET A 390 -3.44 -15.03 -0.20
CA MET A 390 -4.74 -14.35 -0.06
C MET A 390 -5.41 -14.16 -1.42
N SER A 391 -4.68 -13.65 -2.41
CA SER A 391 -5.19 -13.45 -3.77
C SER A 391 -5.67 -14.76 -4.41
N MET A 392 -4.97 -15.87 -4.17
CA MET A 392 -5.33 -17.18 -4.70
C MET A 392 -6.51 -17.83 -3.94
N VAL A 393 -6.70 -17.55 -2.65
CA VAL A 393 -7.92 -17.92 -1.92
C VAL A 393 -9.13 -17.17 -2.48
N GLU A 394 -9.00 -15.87 -2.77
CA GLU A 394 -10.09 -15.10 -3.39
C GLU A 394 -10.43 -15.60 -4.81
N LEU A 395 -9.43 -16.05 -5.57
CA LEU A 395 -9.67 -16.80 -6.81
C LEU A 395 -10.48 -18.08 -6.55
N GLY A 396 -10.11 -18.86 -5.52
CA GLY A 396 -10.85 -20.07 -5.13
C GLY A 396 -12.31 -19.78 -4.79
N LYS A 397 -12.56 -18.73 -4.01
CA LYS A 397 -13.92 -18.26 -3.68
C LYS A 397 -14.67 -17.83 -4.95
N LEU A 398 -14.04 -17.08 -5.84
CA LEU A 398 -14.65 -16.69 -7.12
C LEU A 398 -15.06 -17.92 -7.93
N LEU A 399 -14.18 -18.92 -8.08
CA LEU A 399 -14.50 -20.16 -8.79
C LEU A 399 -15.69 -20.90 -8.15
N LEU A 400 -15.79 -20.91 -6.82
CA LEU A 400 -16.92 -21.52 -6.11
C LEU A 400 -18.24 -20.77 -6.33
N THR A 401 -18.21 -19.45 -6.51
CA THR A 401 -19.42 -18.70 -6.87
C THR A 401 -19.93 -19.03 -8.28
N HIS A 402 -19.16 -19.74 -9.09
CA HIS A 402 -19.54 -20.16 -10.44
C HIS A 402 -19.88 -21.63 -10.54
N GLN A 403 -19.10 -22.44 -9.85
CA GLN A 403 -19.28 -23.88 -9.79
C GLN A 403 -19.31 -24.28 -8.31
N PRO A 404 -20.46 -24.12 -7.63
CA PRO A 404 -20.55 -24.41 -6.20
C PRO A 404 -20.27 -25.87 -5.83
N SER A 405 -20.41 -26.79 -6.80
CA SER A 405 -20.11 -28.21 -6.64
C SER A 405 -18.61 -28.55 -6.70
N LEU A 406 -17.76 -27.57 -7.05
CA LEU A 406 -16.32 -27.77 -7.16
C LEU A 406 -15.67 -27.83 -5.77
N SER A 407 -14.69 -28.71 -5.61
CA SER A 407 -13.78 -28.70 -4.45
C SER A 407 -12.51 -27.95 -4.81
N ILE A 408 -12.16 -26.92 -4.04
CA ILE A 408 -10.92 -26.16 -4.21
C ILE A 408 -9.88 -26.72 -3.24
N HIS A 409 -8.74 -27.16 -3.74
CA HIS A 409 -7.65 -27.68 -2.93
C HIS A 409 -6.46 -26.73 -3.01
N ILE A 410 -6.01 -26.17 -1.90
CA ILE A 410 -4.90 -25.22 -1.85
C ILE A 410 -3.69 -25.88 -1.21
N LEU A 411 -2.59 -25.99 -1.96
CA LEU A 411 -1.34 -26.56 -1.47
C LEU A 411 -0.53 -25.48 -0.75
N ILE A 412 -0.14 -25.73 0.50
CA ILE A 412 0.59 -24.77 1.34
C ILE A 412 2.00 -25.29 1.59
N THR A 413 2.99 -24.58 1.05
CA THR A 413 4.41 -24.89 1.26
C THR A 413 4.89 -24.33 2.58
N SER A 414 5.56 -25.17 3.38
CA SER A 414 6.25 -24.73 4.59
C SER A 414 7.61 -24.13 4.23
N VAL A 415 7.93 -22.95 4.77
CA VAL A 415 9.18 -22.23 4.45
C VAL A 415 10.09 -22.09 5.68
N PRO A 416 11.43 -22.07 5.48
CA PRO A 416 12.40 -21.91 6.57
C PRO A 416 12.65 -20.44 6.99
N TYR A 417 11.83 -19.51 6.51
CA TYR A 417 11.90 -18.07 6.81
C TYR A 417 10.53 -17.57 7.30
N ASP A 418 10.51 -16.42 7.98
CA ASP A 418 9.27 -15.81 8.45
C ASP A 418 8.51 -15.18 7.28
N SER A 419 7.38 -15.77 6.89
CA SER A 419 6.48 -15.26 5.84
C SER A 419 5.26 -14.51 6.41
N GLY A 420 5.24 -14.26 7.71
CA GLY A 420 4.08 -13.78 8.45
C GLY A 420 3.11 -14.89 8.83
N SER A 421 2.21 -14.62 9.80
CA SER A 421 1.22 -15.59 10.26
C SER A 421 0.00 -15.64 9.34
N THR A 422 -0.04 -16.63 8.43
CA THR A 422 -1.23 -16.92 7.60
C THR A 422 -2.16 -17.95 8.24
N ALA A 423 -1.76 -18.55 9.37
CA ALA A 423 -2.52 -19.61 10.01
C ALA A 423 -3.94 -19.20 10.48
N PRO A 424 -4.15 -18.01 11.09
CA PRO A 424 -5.49 -17.56 11.46
C PRO A 424 -6.40 -17.37 10.24
N TYR A 425 -5.86 -16.75 9.17
CA TYR A 425 -6.59 -16.57 7.91
C TYR A 425 -7.00 -17.90 7.28
N ILE A 426 -6.06 -18.86 7.18
CA ILE A 426 -6.33 -20.21 6.67
C ILE A 426 -7.41 -20.90 7.51
N ALA A 427 -7.32 -20.83 8.84
CA ALA A 427 -8.30 -21.43 9.74
C ALA A 427 -9.70 -20.82 9.55
N ASN A 428 -9.79 -19.49 9.45
CA ASN A 428 -11.05 -18.79 9.20
C ASN A 428 -11.66 -19.18 7.85
N VAL A 429 -10.87 -19.22 6.77
CA VAL A 429 -11.36 -19.62 5.45
C VAL A 429 -11.82 -21.07 5.45
N ALA A 430 -11.05 -21.98 6.06
CA ALA A 430 -11.43 -23.39 6.18
C ALA A 430 -12.73 -23.58 6.98
N ALA A 431 -12.98 -22.73 7.98
CA ALA A 431 -14.20 -22.76 8.79
C ALA A 431 -15.42 -22.16 8.05
N THR A 432 -15.21 -21.09 7.28
CA THR A 432 -16.29 -20.33 6.62
C THR A 432 -16.62 -20.81 5.21
N VAL A 433 -15.68 -21.48 4.53
CA VAL A 433 -15.82 -21.99 3.17
C VAL A 433 -15.35 -23.45 3.08
N PRO A 434 -16.18 -24.43 3.50
CA PRO A 434 -15.80 -25.85 3.58
C PRO A 434 -15.37 -26.50 2.25
N SER A 435 -15.79 -25.92 1.12
CA SER A 435 -15.36 -26.35 -0.22
C SER A 435 -13.90 -25.98 -0.53
N ILE A 436 -13.25 -25.14 0.28
CA ILE A 436 -11.82 -24.84 0.20
C ILE A 436 -11.07 -25.68 1.24
N LYS A 437 -10.18 -26.55 0.76
CA LYS A 437 -9.38 -27.48 1.58
C LYS A 437 -7.90 -27.13 1.47
N PHE A 438 -7.25 -26.91 2.60
CA PHE A 438 -5.82 -26.61 2.65
C PHE A 438 -4.99 -27.87 2.94
N HIS A 439 -3.94 -28.08 2.15
CA HIS A 439 -3.04 -29.23 2.24
C HIS A 439 -1.63 -28.72 2.52
N ARG A 440 -1.13 -28.91 3.75
CA ARG A 440 0.24 -28.52 4.09
C ARG A 440 1.22 -29.56 3.57
N LEU A 441 2.11 -29.13 2.67
CA LEU A 441 3.17 -29.98 2.15
C LEU A 441 4.27 -30.20 3.22
N PRO A 442 4.92 -31.38 3.22
CA PRO A 442 6.08 -31.64 4.07
C PRO A 442 7.16 -30.57 3.91
N THR A 443 7.87 -30.29 5.00
CA THR A 443 8.97 -29.32 4.99
C THR A 443 10.17 -29.89 4.24
N VAL A 444 10.72 -29.10 3.32
CA VAL A 444 11.93 -29.43 2.58
C VAL A 444 13.14 -28.72 3.19
N THR A 445 14.30 -29.39 3.18
CA THR A 445 15.55 -28.78 3.65
C THR A 445 16.34 -28.26 2.46
N LEU A 446 16.71 -26.97 2.50
CA LEU A 446 17.58 -26.39 1.48
C LEU A 446 19.02 -26.92 1.63
N PRO A 447 19.68 -27.33 0.54
CA PRO A 447 21.08 -27.70 0.57
C PRO A 447 21.93 -26.43 0.80
N TYR A 448 22.27 -26.14 2.06
CA TYR A 448 23.08 -25.01 2.56
C TYR A 448 23.48 -23.96 1.49
N THR A 449 22.52 -23.14 1.06
CA THR A 449 22.77 -22.00 0.18
C THR A 449 23.01 -20.76 1.04
N LYS A 450 24.26 -20.26 1.06
CA LYS A 450 24.61 -18.95 1.65
C LYS A 450 24.10 -17.83 0.73
N THR A 451 22.80 -17.68 0.57
CA THR A 451 22.19 -16.60 -0.23
C THR A 451 21.21 -15.80 0.63
N ASN A 452 21.23 -14.48 0.49
CA ASN A 452 20.25 -13.57 1.10
C ASN A 452 19.14 -13.17 0.11
N ASN A 453 19.14 -13.72 -1.10
CA ASN A 453 18.13 -13.42 -2.12
C ASN A 453 16.85 -14.22 -1.83
N LEU A 454 15.79 -13.53 -1.42
CA LEU A 454 14.52 -14.15 -1.02
C LEU A 454 13.87 -14.90 -2.19
N GLU A 455 13.86 -14.32 -3.39
CA GLU A 455 13.25 -14.94 -4.57
C GLU A 455 13.94 -16.25 -4.95
N GLN A 456 15.28 -16.29 -4.86
CA GLN A 456 16.06 -17.51 -5.06
C GLN A 456 15.64 -18.61 -4.08
N ILE A 457 15.53 -18.26 -2.79
CA ILE A 457 15.10 -19.20 -1.74
C ILE A 457 13.68 -19.69 -2.02
N VAL A 458 12.76 -18.81 -2.40
CA VAL A 458 11.37 -19.16 -2.75
C VAL A 458 11.34 -20.18 -3.90
N PHE A 459 12.06 -19.91 -4.99
CA PHE A 459 12.14 -20.82 -6.14
C PHE A 459 12.75 -22.17 -5.78
N GLU A 460 13.82 -22.19 -4.98
CA GLU A 460 14.49 -23.42 -4.55
C GLU A 460 13.57 -24.28 -3.67
N VAL A 461 12.91 -23.68 -2.67
CA VAL A 461 11.98 -24.39 -1.79
C VAL A 461 10.81 -24.98 -2.59
N LEU A 462 10.20 -24.18 -3.47
CA LEU A 462 9.07 -24.64 -4.29
C LEU A 462 9.48 -25.76 -5.26
N SER A 463 10.67 -25.65 -5.84
CA SER A 463 11.23 -26.69 -6.71
C SER A 463 11.50 -27.99 -5.96
N LEU A 464 12.08 -27.91 -4.74
CA LEU A 464 12.31 -29.08 -3.89
C LEU A 464 11.00 -29.69 -3.37
N SER A 465 9.92 -28.90 -3.29
CA SER A 465 8.61 -29.37 -2.86
C SER A 465 7.84 -30.12 -3.94
N ASN A 466 8.30 -30.12 -5.20
CA ASN A 466 7.62 -30.77 -6.33
C ASN A 466 7.28 -32.26 -6.13
N PRO A 467 8.15 -33.12 -5.53
CA PRO A 467 7.78 -34.50 -5.24
C PRO A 467 6.55 -34.59 -4.34
N HIS A 468 6.43 -33.69 -3.36
CA HIS A 468 5.27 -33.63 -2.47
C HIS A 468 4.03 -33.07 -3.16
N VAL A 469 4.19 -32.08 -4.05
CA VAL A 469 3.09 -31.60 -4.91
C VAL A 469 2.53 -32.76 -5.75
N ARG A 470 3.41 -33.58 -6.32
CA ARG A 470 3.03 -34.77 -7.09
C ARG A 470 2.27 -35.79 -6.25
N GLU A 471 2.79 -36.11 -5.08
CA GLU A 471 2.15 -37.04 -4.13
C GLU A 471 0.77 -36.54 -3.70
N GLU A 472 0.63 -35.26 -3.40
CA GLU A 472 -0.63 -34.67 -2.97
C GLU A 472 -1.65 -34.61 -4.12
N LEU A 473 -1.22 -34.28 -5.35
CA LEU A 473 -2.09 -34.35 -6.53
C LEU A 473 -2.63 -35.76 -6.77
N LEU A 474 -1.77 -36.79 -6.63
CA LEU A 474 -2.18 -38.20 -6.70
C LEU A 474 -3.08 -38.63 -5.55
N SER A 475 -2.91 -38.04 -4.37
CA SER A 475 -3.76 -38.27 -3.20
C SER A 475 -5.16 -37.71 -3.44
N ILE A 476 -5.25 -36.44 -3.86
CA ILE A 476 -6.49 -35.75 -4.20
C ILE A 476 -7.21 -36.50 -5.34
N SER A 477 -6.48 -36.95 -6.36
CA SER A 477 -7.07 -37.65 -7.51
C SER A 477 -7.70 -39.00 -7.19
N LYS A 478 -7.54 -39.55 -5.97
CA LYS A 478 -8.24 -40.78 -5.54
C LYS A 478 -9.71 -40.55 -5.26
N ASN A 479 -10.06 -39.34 -4.83
CA ASN A 479 -11.42 -38.98 -4.43
C ASN A 479 -12.04 -37.92 -5.37
N TYR A 480 -11.20 -37.20 -6.11
CA TYR A 480 -11.59 -36.09 -6.96
C TYR A 480 -11.13 -36.26 -8.41
N THR A 481 -11.92 -35.76 -9.36
CA THR A 481 -11.45 -35.51 -10.73
C THR A 481 -10.82 -34.12 -10.79
N VAL A 482 -9.49 -34.05 -10.89
CA VAL A 482 -8.72 -32.80 -10.91
C VAL A 482 -8.71 -32.20 -12.33
N HIS A 483 -9.41 -31.07 -12.51
CA HIS A 483 -9.58 -30.42 -13.81
C HIS A 483 -8.43 -29.48 -14.20
N GLY A 484 -7.65 -29.03 -13.22
CA GLY A 484 -6.52 -28.16 -13.48
C GLY A 484 -5.70 -27.86 -12.24
N LEU A 485 -4.45 -27.50 -12.49
CA LEU A 485 -3.52 -26.96 -11.51
C LEU A 485 -3.26 -25.48 -11.82
N VAL A 486 -3.67 -24.60 -10.92
CA VAL A 486 -3.40 -23.17 -11.01
C VAL A 486 -2.20 -22.85 -10.13
N VAL A 487 -1.08 -22.47 -10.72
CA VAL A 487 0.16 -22.21 -10.00
C VAL A 487 0.50 -20.72 -10.01
N ASP A 488 1.11 -20.26 -8.92
CA ASP A 488 1.75 -18.95 -8.89
C ASP A 488 3.00 -18.91 -9.79
N PHE A 489 3.46 -17.70 -10.19
CA PHE A 489 4.66 -17.55 -11.01
C PHE A 489 5.90 -18.24 -10.42
N PHE A 490 6.11 -18.15 -9.09
CA PHE A 490 7.25 -18.77 -8.44
C PHE A 490 7.15 -20.31 -8.40
N CYS A 491 5.94 -20.84 -8.57
CA CYS A 491 5.65 -22.28 -8.58
C CYS A 491 5.83 -22.91 -9.97
N SER A 492 6.52 -22.25 -10.90
CA SER A 492 6.72 -22.70 -12.28
C SER A 492 7.23 -24.13 -12.36
N ALA A 493 8.10 -24.56 -11.44
CA ALA A 493 8.61 -25.92 -11.36
C ALA A 493 7.49 -27.00 -11.37
N ALA A 494 6.32 -26.73 -10.78
CA ALA A 494 5.21 -27.68 -10.72
C ALA A 494 4.51 -27.93 -12.07
N LEU A 495 4.77 -27.11 -13.09
CA LEU A 495 4.27 -27.35 -14.45
C LEU A 495 4.78 -28.69 -15.03
N SER A 496 5.97 -29.16 -14.63
CA SER A 496 6.47 -30.48 -15.05
C SER A 496 5.68 -31.63 -14.41
N VAL A 497 5.26 -31.46 -13.15
CA VAL A 497 4.39 -32.39 -12.42
C VAL A 497 3.01 -32.45 -13.05
N ALA A 498 2.42 -31.28 -13.36
CA ALA A 498 1.14 -31.22 -14.05
C ALA A 498 1.17 -31.95 -15.40
N ARG A 499 2.24 -31.76 -16.17
CA ARG A 499 2.47 -32.48 -17.44
C ARG A 499 2.60 -33.99 -17.24
N GLU A 500 3.36 -34.45 -16.23
CA GLU A 500 3.50 -35.88 -15.92
C GLU A 500 2.14 -36.52 -15.60
N LEU A 501 1.29 -35.81 -14.85
CA LEU A 501 -0.02 -36.28 -14.44
C LEU A 501 -1.14 -35.99 -15.47
N ASN A 502 -0.79 -35.43 -16.63
CA ASN A 502 -1.75 -34.98 -17.66
C ASN A 502 -2.83 -34.01 -17.14
N ILE A 503 -2.48 -33.13 -16.20
CA ILE A 503 -3.36 -32.10 -15.63
C ILE A 503 -3.09 -30.76 -16.34
N PRO A 504 -4.12 -30.08 -16.87
CA PRO A 504 -3.96 -28.73 -17.45
C PRO A 504 -3.42 -27.73 -16.42
N ALA A 505 -2.33 -27.05 -16.76
CA ALA A 505 -1.71 -26.06 -15.88
C ALA A 505 -1.98 -24.63 -16.32
N HIS A 506 -2.31 -23.77 -15.36
CA HIS A 506 -2.56 -22.34 -15.55
C HIS A 506 -1.66 -21.54 -14.61
N TYR A 507 -1.23 -20.35 -15.04
CA TYR A 507 -0.68 -19.38 -14.09
C TYR A 507 -1.79 -18.53 -13.52
N TYR A 508 -1.68 -18.23 -12.23
CA TYR A 508 -2.32 -17.08 -11.63
C TYR A 508 -1.27 -16.01 -11.37
N PHE A 509 -1.31 -14.96 -12.17
CA PHE A 509 -0.43 -13.81 -12.07
C PHE A 509 -1.06 -12.79 -11.13
N THR A 510 -0.48 -12.69 -9.93
CA THR A 510 -0.97 -11.85 -8.82
C THR A 510 -0.72 -10.35 -9.02
N SER A 511 -0.03 -9.98 -10.12
CA SER A 511 0.24 -8.60 -10.52
C SER A 511 -0.56 -8.19 -11.78
N GLY A 512 -0.41 -6.95 -12.23
CA GLY A 512 -1.12 -6.38 -13.37
C GLY A 512 -0.63 -6.86 -14.75
N ALA A 513 -1.41 -6.59 -15.79
CA ALA A 513 -1.10 -6.93 -17.18
C ALA A 513 0.14 -6.21 -17.73
N GLY A 514 0.44 -4.99 -17.26
CA GLY A 514 1.68 -4.29 -17.61
C GLY A 514 2.92 -5.05 -17.18
N VAL A 515 2.93 -5.57 -15.95
CA VAL A 515 4.02 -6.40 -15.43
C VAL A 515 4.04 -7.76 -16.15
N LEU A 516 2.87 -8.34 -16.44
CA LEU A 516 2.81 -9.58 -17.23
C LEU A 516 3.47 -9.40 -18.61
N ALA A 517 3.24 -8.29 -19.30
CA ALA A 517 3.87 -8.00 -20.59
C ALA A 517 5.40 -7.99 -20.49
N VAL A 518 5.95 -7.42 -19.41
CA VAL A 518 7.39 -7.44 -19.10
C VAL A 518 7.91 -8.88 -18.95
N PHE A 519 7.18 -9.72 -18.21
CA PHE A 519 7.59 -11.10 -17.93
C PHE A 519 7.47 -12.00 -19.17
N LEU A 520 6.45 -11.79 -20.00
CA LEU A 520 6.27 -12.47 -21.28
C LEU A 520 7.39 -12.13 -22.26
N TYR A 521 7.82 -10.86 -22.29
CA TYR A 521 8.86 -10.37 -23.20
C TYR A 521 10.29 -10.59 -22.67
N PHE A 522 10.44 -10.97 -21.40
CA PHE A 522 11.74 -11.14 -20.76
C PHE A 522 12.70 -12.10 -21.48
N PRO A 523 12.25 -13.27 -21.99
CA PRO A 523 13.12 -14.14 -22.79
C PRO A 523 13.64 -13.44 -24.05
N THR A 524 12.83 -12.61 -24.71
CA THR A 524 13.28 -11.82 -25.88
C THR A 524 14.33 -10.77 -25.47
N ILE A 525 14.14 -10.10 -24.33
CA ILE A 525 15.17 -9.20 -23.78
C ILE A 525 16.47 -9.97 -23.50
N HIS A 526 16.37 -11.17 -22.93
CA HIS A 526 17.53 -12.02 -22.68
C HIS A 526 18.24 -12.41 -23.99
N ASP A 527 17.51 -12.80 -25.02
CA ASP A 527 18.13 -13.26 -26.28
C ASP A 527 18.73 -12.09 -27.08
N THR A 528 18.19 -10.89 -26.95
CA THR A 528 18.60 -9.69 -27.70
C THR A 528 19.67 -8.85 -27.01
N THR A 529 20.01 -9.16 -25.76
CA THR A 529 21.03 -8.46 -24.98
C THR A 529 22.15 -9.41 -24.58
N THR A 530 23.35 -8.88 -24.32
CA THR A 530 24.50 -9.68 -23.85
C THR A 530 25.04 -9.22 -22.50
N LYS A 531 24.59 -8.05 -22.01
CA LYS A 531 24.97 -7.47 -20.72
C LYS A 531 23.82 -7.57 -19.72
N SER A 532 24.17 -7.48 -18.43
CA SER A 532 23.22 -7.28 -17.34
C SER A 532 22.43 -5.98 -17.54
N LEU A 533 21.14 -5.98 -17.20
CA LEU A 533 20.24 -4.85 -17.50
C LEU A 533 20.69 -3.57 -16.78
N LYS A 534 21.25 -3.70 -15.57
CA LYS A 534 21.86 -2.58 -14.83
C LYS A 534 22.99 -1.86 -15.59
N ASP A 535 23.65 -2.56 -16.52
CA ASP A 535 24.80 -2.06 -17.28
C ASP A 535 24.43 -1.56 -18.68
N LEU A 536 23.18 -1.78 -19.13
CA LEU A 536 22.74 -1.36 -20.45
C LEU A 536 22.52 0.15 -20.55
N LYS A 537 22.02 0.78 -19.47
CA LYS A 537 21.73 2.23 -19.38
C LYS A 537 20.94 2.78 -20.58
N THR A 538 19.99 1.97 -21.08
CA THR A 538 19.12 2.30 -22.21
C THR A 538 17.65 2.14 -21.82
N LEU A 539 16.74 2.60 -22.68
CA LEU A 539 15.31 2.33 -22.57
C LEU A 539 14.97 0.99 -23.24
N LEU A 540 14.27 0.13 -22.50
CA LEU A 540 13.70 -1.12 -22.98
C LEU A 540 12.33 -0.86 -23.57
N HIS A 541 12.15 -1.24 -24.84
CA HIS A 541 10.90 -1.08 -25.57
C HIS A 541 10.11 -2.39 -25.52
N ILE A 542 9.32 -2.56 -24.48
CA ILE A 542 8.48 -3.73 -24.28
C ILE A 542 7.08 -3.45 -24.87
N PRO A 543 6.54 -4.34 -25.73
CA PRO A 543 5.20 -4.16 -26.27
C PRO A 543 4.15 -4.03 -25.16
N GLY A 544 3.27 -3.03 -25.27
CA GLY A 544 2.12 -2.87 -24.38
C GLY A 544 2.37 -1.97 -23.16
N VAL A 545 3.63 -1.59 -22.88
CA VAL A 545 4.00 -0.69 -21.77
C VAL A 545 4.83 0.49 -22.26
N PRO A 546 4.89 1.62 -21.52
CA PRO A 546 5.82 2.71 -21.80
C PRO A 546 7.29 2.24 -21.77
N PRO A 547 8.21 2.92 -22.49
CA PRO A 547 9.64 2.58 -22.43
C PRO A 547 10.16 2.63 -20.99
N ILE A 548 10.86 1.56 -20.57
CA ILE A 548 11.34 1.41 -19.19
C ILE A 548 12.86 1.54 -19.18
N PRO A 549 13.47 2.42 -18.36
CA PRO A 549 14.91 2.40 -18.16
C PRO A 549 15.37 1.00 -17.71
N SER A 550 16.41 0.47 -18.36
CA SER A 550 16.93 -0.87 -18.05
C SER A 550 17.34 -1.07 -16.59
N THR A 551 17.63 0.01 -15.86
CA THR A 551 17.92 0.04 -14.41
C THR A 551 16.69 -0.07 -13.53
N ASP A 552 15.50 0.20 -14.06
CA ASP A 552 14.23 0.27 -13.31
C ASP A 552 13.44 -1.05 -13.43
N MET A 553 14.01 -2.06 -14.11
CA MET A 553 13.48 -3.41 -14.14
C MET A 553 13.55 -4.06 -12.75
N PRO A 554 12.69 -5.06 -12.44
CA PRO A 554 12.71 -5.73 -11.15
C PRO A 554 14.11 -6.19 -10.76
N VAL A 555 14.53 -5.93 -9.51
CA VAL A 555 15.90 -6.19 -9.02
C VAL A 555 16.41 -7.61 -9.35
N PRO A 556 15.61 -8.69 -9.19
CA PRO A 556 16.05 -10.04 -9.57
C PRO A 556 16.40 -10.20 -11.06
N MET A 557 15.91 -9.33 -11.93
CA MET A 557 16.13 -9.35 -13.39
C MET A 557 17.28 -8.46 -13.84
N LEU A 558 17.96 -7.74 -12.92
CA LEU A 558 19.01 -6.78 -13.29
C LEU A 558 20.36 -7.43 -13.63
N GLU A 559 20.70 -8.55 -12.99
CA GLU A 559 22.02 -9.17 -13.05
C GLU A 559 21.97 -10.58 -13.65
N ARG A 560 22.47 -10.75 -14.87
CA ARG A 560 22.43 -12.02 -15.62
C ARG A 560 23.07 -13.19 -14.90
N GLU A 561 24.16 -12.92 -14.18
CA GLU A 561 24.93 -13.94 -13.46
C GLU A 561 24.29 -14.36 -12.13
N ASN A 562 23.21 -13.67 -11.70
CA ASN A 562 22.51 -14.00 -10.46
C ASN A 562 21.57 -15.20 -10.67
N LYS A 563 21.54 -16.13 -9.70
CA LYS A 563 20.65 -17.28 -9.74
C LYS A 563 19.17 -16.88 -9.78
N ALA A 564 18.79 -15.78 -9.12
CA ALA A 564 17.44 -15.26 -9.20
C ALA A 564 17.06 -14.85 -10.63
N TYR A 565 17.97 -14.22 -11.38
CA TYR A 565 17.75 -13.88 -12.78
C TYR A 565 17.45 -15.12 -13.62
N GLU A 566 18.25 -16.18 -13.44
CA GLU A 566 18.05 -17.47 -14.11
C GLU A 566 16.65 -18.03 -13.82
N TYR A 567 16.20 -18.03 -12.57
CA TYR A 567 14.86 -18.51 -12.21
C TYR A 567 13.73 -17.68 -12.82
N PHE A 568 13.84 -16.36 -12.83
CA PHE A 568 12.86 -15.49 -13.49
C PHE A 568 12.82 -15.74 -15.01
N LYS A 569 14.00 -15.83 -15.64
CA LYS A 569 14.12 -16.07 -17.08
C LYS A 569 13.55 -17.42 -17.44
N ASP A 570 13.87 -18.46 -16.67
CA ASP A 570 13.40 -19.81 -16.93
C ASP A 570 11.90 -19.90 -16.69
N SER A 571 11.38 -19.34 -15.60
CA SER A 571 9.93 -19.30 -15.36
C SER A 571 9.16 -18.52 -16.44
N SER A 572 9.74 -17.42 -16.94
CA SER A 572 9.20 -16.67 -18.08
C SER A 572 9.25 -17.44 -19.40
N SER A 573 10.28 -18.25 -19.61
CA SER A 573 10.39 -19.06 -20.83
C SER A 573 9.32 -20.16 -20.91
N ARG A 574 8.61 -20.42 -19.81
CA ARG A 574 7.61 -21.48 -19.67
C ARG A 574 6.17 -21.01 -19.83
N PHE A 575 5.93 -19.70 -19.98
CA PHE A 575 4.58 -19.18 -20.30
C PHE A 575 3.92 -19.95 -21.47
N PRO A 576 4.61 -20.27 -22.58
CA PRO A 576 4.00 -21.00 -23.70
C PRO A 576 3.51 -22.43 -23.37
N GLU A 577 3.98 -23.04 -22.27
CA GLU A 577 3.53 -24.37 -21.80
C GLU A 577 2.11 -24.33 -21.21
N LEU A 578 1.62 -23.15 -20.83
CA LEU A 578 0.38 -22.99 -20.07
C LEU A 578 -0.87 -23.18 -20.92
N SER A 579 -1.89 -23.78 -20.29
CA SER A 579 -3.25 -23.81 -20.85
C SER A 579 -3.91 -22.42 -20.80
N GLY A 580 -3.44 -21.55 -19.90
CA GLY A 580 -3.94 -20.20 -19.73
C GLY A 580 -3.18 -19.39 -18.68
N ILE A 581 -3.29 -18.06 -18.75
CA ILE A 581 -2.74 -17.13 -17.77
C ILE A 581 -3.90 -16.32 -17.18
N ILE A 582 -4.15 -16.50 -15.90
CA ILE A 582 -5.14 -15.76 -15.12
C ILE A 582 -4.45 -14.56 -14.49
N VAL A 583 -5.02 -13.36 -14.61
CA VAL A 583 -4.41 -12.10 -14.18
C VAL A 583 -5.37 -11.37 -13.25
N ASN A 584 -4.88 -10.92 -12.09
CA ASN A 584 -5.66 -10.13 -11.15
C ASN A 584 -5.80 -8.66 -11.60
N THR A 585 -6.43 -8.45 -12.75
CA THR A 585 -6.74 -7.14 -13.35
C THR A 585 -8.03 -7.24 -14.16
N PHE A 586 -8.53 -6.12 -14.68
CA PHE A 586 -9.67 -6.09 -15.60
C PHE A 586 -9.34 -5.29 -16.85
N GLU A 587 -9.92 -5.67 -17.99
CA GLU A 587 -9.51 -5.17 -19.31
C GLU A 587 -9.56 -3.65 -19.44
N SER A 588 -10.56 -2.97 -18.85
CA SER A 588 -10.66 -1.51 -18.95
C SER A 588 -9.61 -0.77 -18.12
N LEU A 589 -8.95 -1.42 -17.15
CA LEU A 589 -7.87 -0.83 -16.36
C LEU A 589 -6.55 -0.80 -17.15
N GLU A 590 -6.21 -1.90 -17.81
CA GLU A 590 -4.92 -2.09 -18.48
C GLU A 590 -5.10 -2.46 -19.96
N SER A 591 -6.07 -1.84 -20.63
CA SER A 591 -6.55 -2.21 -21.97
C SER A 591 -5.44 -2.35 -23.01
N ARG A 592 -4.47 -1.43 -23.01
CA ARG A 592 -3.31 -1.49 -23.91
C ARG A 592 -2.44 -2.71 -23.64
N ALA A 593 -2.07 -2.96 -22.39
CA ALA A 593 -1.19 -4.08 -22.03
C ALA A 593 -1.87 -5.43 -22.31
N VAL A 594 -3.13 -5.57 -21.90
CA VAL A 594 -3.93 -6.79 -22.13
C VAL A 594 -4.08 -7.07 -23.62
N LYS A 595 -4.45 -6.06 -24.41
CA LYS A 595 -4.61 -6.20 -25.86
C LYS A 595 -3.32 -6.66 -26.53
N ILE A 596 -2.22 -5.95 -26.28
CA ILE A 596 -0.93 -6.23 -26.91
C ILE A 596 -0.36 -7.58 -26.47
N ALA A 597 -0.53 -7.95 -25.20
CA ALA A 597 -0.15 -9.27 -24.72
C ALA A 597 -0.98 -10.38 -25.38
N SER A 598 -2.31 -10.19 -25.49
CA SER A 598 -3.22 -11.17 -26.10
C SER A 598 -3.03 -11.34 -27.61
N GLU A 599 -2.60 -10.29 -28.31
CA GLU A 599 -2.20 -10.33 -29.73
C GLU A 599 -0.85 -11.05 -29.94
N GLY A 600 -0.18 -11.46 -28.87
CA GLY A 600 1.05 -12.24 -28.87
C GLY A 600 2.32 -11.46 -29.18
N LEU A 601 2.23 -10.13 -29.20
CA LEU A 601 3.38 -9.25 -29.44
C LEU A 601 4.42 -9.32 -28.30
N CYS A 602 3.99 -9.73 -27.10
CA CYS A 602 4.89 -9.91 -25.96
C CYS A 602 5.64 -11.25 -26.00
N VAL A 603 5.32 -12.17 -26.92
CA VAL A 603 5.99 -13.48 -27.03
C VAL A 603 6.33 -13.78 -28.50
N PRO A 604 7.21 -12.99 -29.15
CA PRO A 604 7.32 -12.88 -30.61
C PRO A 604 7.69 -14.17 -31.37
N ASN A 605 8.05 -15.26 -30.69
CA ASN A 605 8.44 -16.54 -31.30
C ASN A 605 7.71 -17.77 -30.73
N ASN A 606 6.73 -17.58 -29.85
CA ASN A 606 6.01 -18.71 -29.22
C ASN A 606 4.51 -18.48 -29.21
N ARG A 607 3.78 -19.56 -28.89
CA ARG A 607 2.36 -19.47 -28.59
C ARG A 607 2.16 -18.57 -27.38
N THR A 608 1.23 -17.63 -27.49
CA THR A 608 0.70 -16.89 -26.35
C THR A 608 -0.48 -17.67 -25.76
N PRO A 609 -0.43 -18.07 -24.48
CA PRO A 609 -1.59 -18.67 -23.81
C PRO A 609 -2.75 -17.67 -23.74
N PRO A 610 -4.01 -18.13 -23.70
CA PRO A 610 -5.14 -17.25 -23.43
C PRO A 610 -4.94 -16.49 -22.11
N ILE A 611 -5.22 -15.18 -22.12
CA ILE A 611 -5.07 -14.30 -20.96
C ILE A 611 -6.45 -13.98 -20.38
N TYR A 612 -6.64 -14.29 -19.10
CA TYR A 612 -7.89 -14.19 -18.36
C TYR A 612 -7.81 -13.07 -17.32
N CYS A 613 -8.33 -11.89 -17.65
CA CYS A 613 -8.42 -10.77 -16.72
C CYS A 613 -9.65 -10.95 -15.81
N ILE A 614 -9.43 -11.31 -14.55
CA ILE A 614 -10.52 -11.69 -13.62
C ILE A 614 -10.60 -10.83 -12.35
N GLY A 615 -9.77 -9.80 -12.27
CA GLY A 615 -9.75 -8.87 -11.15
C GLY A 615 -10.88 -7.83 -11.17
N PRO A 616 -10.96 -6.98 -10.13
CA PRO A 616 -10.07 -6.98 -8.97
C PRO A 616 -10.49 -8.04 -7.94
N LEU A 617 -9.59 -8.97 -7.62
CA LEU A 617 -9.72 -9.92 -6.53
C LEU A 617 -9.12 -9.26 -5.28
N ILE A 618 -10.01 -8.65 -4.49
CA ILE A 618 -9.69 -7.96 -3.24
C ILE A 618 -10.32 -8.77 -2.11
N ALA A 619 -9.59 -8.96 -1.00
CA ALA A 619 -10.16 -9.49 0.23
C ALA A 619 -11.19 -8.48 0.75
N THR A 620 -12.46 -8.71 0.42
CA THR A 620 -13.60 -7.86 0.82
C THR A 620 -13.94 -8.01 2.30
N GLU A 621 -13.45 -9.09 2.92
CA GLU A 621 -13.35 -9.25 4.35
C GLU A 621 -11.88 -9.53 4.63
N GLY A 622 -11.17 -8.58 5.27
CA GLY A 622 -9.92 -8.91 5.93
C GLY A 622 -10.14 -10.11 6.85
N PRO A 623 -9.09 -10.86 7.25
CA PRO A 623 -9.25 -11.87 8.28
C PRO A 623 -10.09 -11.27 9.41
N LYS A 624 -11.23 -11.92 9.71
CA LYS A 624 -11.78 -11.91 11.06
C LYS A 624 -10.72 -12.62 11.88
N ASP A 625 -9.63 -11.91 12.14
CA ASP A 625 -8.63 -12.35 13.06
C ASP A 625 -9.41 -12.36 14.37
N ASP A 626 -9.71 -13.52 14.94
CA ASP A 626 -10.42 -13.60 16.22
C ASP A 626 -9.61 -12.90 17.35
N ALA A 627 -8.38 -12.47 17.06
CA ALA A 627 -7.58 -11.55 17.85
C ALA A 627 -7.95 -10.05 17.65
N VAL A 628 -8.32 -9.61 16.44
CA VAL A 628 -8.68 -8.21 16.11
C VAL A 628 -10.20 -7.99 16.14
N THR A 629 -11.00 -8.98 15.73
CA THR A 629 -12.47 -8.96 15.82
C THR A 629 -13.00 -9.23 17.23
N ARG A 630 -12.13 -9.44 18.23
CA ARG A 630 -12.59 -9.62 19.61
C ARG A 630 -13.12 -8.35 20.27
N ASN A 631 -13.00 -7.16 19.68
CA ASN A 631 -13.43 -5.91 20.33
C ASN A 631 -14.02 -4.81 19.39
N GLY A 632 -14.53 -5.08 18.18
CA GLY A 632 -15.20 -4.01 17.38
C GLY A 632 -14.30 -2.88 16.84
N THR A 633 -12.98 -2.97 17.02
CA THR A 633 -12.01 -1.89 16.80
C THR A 633 -11.81 -1.45 15.35
N THR A 634 -12.04 -2.29 14.34
CA THR A 634 -11.88 -1.91 12.93
C THR A 634 -13.00 -1.00 12.42
N LEU A 635 -14.22 -1.12 12.96
CA LEU A 635 -15.30 -0.19 12.66
C LEU A 635 -15.08 1.12 13.44
N GLU A 636 -14.70 1.03 14.71
CA GLU A 636 -14.45 2.18 15.59
C GLU A 636 -13.30 3.08 15.08
N CYS A 637 -12.24 2.50 14.50
CA CYS A 637 -11.13 3.31 13.96
C CYS A 637 -11.49 4.04 12.65
N LEU A 638 -12.34 3.43 11.81
CA LEU A 638 -12.87 4.08 10.61
C LEU A 638 -13.89 5.17 11.00
N GLU A 639 -14.77 4.89 11.96
CA GLU A 639 -15.68 5.89 12.55
C GLU A 639 -14.92 7.05 13.20
N TRP A 640 -13.83 6.76 13.91
CA TRP A 640 -12.96 7.79 14.49
C TRP A 640 -12.22 8.61 13.42
N LEU A 641 -11.74 7.98 12.33
CA LEU A 641 -11.12 8.69 11.21
C LEU A 641 -12.12 9.60 10.50
N ASP A 642 -13.34 9.11 10.26
CA ASP A 642 -14.43 9.86 9.63
C ASP A 642 -14.93 11.01 10.52
N SER A 643 -14.85 10.87 11.85
CA SER A 643 -15.24 11.91 12.80
C SER A 643 -14.24 13.07 12.89
N GLN A 644 -12.98 12.92 12.48
CA GLN A 644 -11.99 14.01 12.57
C GLN A 644 -12.40 15.25 11.76
N PRO A 645 -12.70 15.16 10.44
CA PRO A 645 -13.16 16.33 9.68
C PRO A 645 -14.60 16.75 10.02
N VAL A 646 -15.46 15.85 10.53
CA VAL A 646 -16.89 16.10 10.75
C VAL A 646 -17.20 16.63 12.15
N GLU A 647 -16.70 15.98 13.20
CA GLU A 647 -17.05 16.27 14.59
C GLU A 647 -16.04 17.19 15.27
N GLU A 648 -14.74 16.92 15.09
CA GLU A 648 -13.66 17.68 15.75
C GLU A 648 -13.36 18.98 15.00
N MET A 649 -12.96 18.88 13.73
CA MET A 649 -12.63 20.06 12.92
C MET A 649 -13.88 20.77 12.39
N LYS A 650 -15.01 20.05 12.27
CA LYS A 650 -16.29 20.53 11.74
C LYS A 650 -16.14 21.26 10.40
N LEU A 651 -15.35 20.65 9.51
CA LEU A 651 -15.01 21.10 8.16
C LEU A 651 -15.72 20.29 7.06
N ALA A 652 -16.39 19.20 7.42
CA ALA A 652 -17.07 18.31 6.48
C ALA A 652 -18.47 17.93 6.98
N LEU A 653 -19.32 17.50 6.04
CA LEU A 653 -20.57 16.82 6.33
C LEU A 653 -20.35 15.30 6.21
N PRO A 654 -20.95 14.49 7.08
CA PRO A 654 -20.87 13.03 6.97
C PRO A 654 -21.64 12.56 5.75
N MET A 655 -21.14 11.54 5.05
CA MET A 655 -21.86 10.88 3.97
C MET A 655 -22.59 9.64 4.48
N ARG A 656 -23.82 9.41 3.99
CA ARG A 656 -24.54 8.16 4.25
C ARG A 656 -24.22 7.14 3.18
N GLU A 657 -23.56 6.08 3.60
CA GLU A 657 -23.38 4.89 2.78
C GLU A 657 -24.62 3.99 2.85
N SER A 658 -24.94 3.35 1.73
CA SER A 658 -25.90 2.24 1.69
C SER A 658 -25.28 0.97 2.30
N GLU A 659 -26.12 -0.02 2.60
CA GLU A 659 -25.70 -1.35 3.09
C GLU A 659 -24.70 -2.06 2.15
N SER A 660 -24.59 -1.62 0.90
CA SER A 660 -23.63 -2.12 -0.08
C SER A 660 -22.30 -1.35 -0.13
N GLY A 661 -22.05 -0.43 0.81
CA GLY A 661 -20.84 0.42 0.85
C GLY A 661 -20.80 1.49 -0.24
N PHE A 662 -21.95 1.87 -0.81
CA PHE A 662 -22.04 2.92 -1.84
C PHE A 662 -22.80 4.13 -1.32
N VAL A 663 -22.28 5.32 -1.58
CA VAL A 663 -23.02 6.58 -1.46
C VAL A 663 -23.91 6.76 -2.70
N SER A 664 -25.19 7.08 -2.50
CA SER A 664 -26.13 7.30 -3.62
C SER A 664 -25.89 8.66 -4.30
N ALA A 665 -26.23 8.78 -5.59
CA ALA A 665 -26.16 10.06 -6.28
C ALA A 665 -27.03 11.13 -5.59
N THR A 666 -28.19 10.73 -5.07
CA THR A 666 -29.07 11.59 -4.29
C THR A 666 -28.42 12.04 -2.99
N GLU A 667 -27.73 11.17 -2.26
CA GLU A 667 -26.98 11.55 -1.05
C GLU A 667 -25.85 12.52 -1.39
N VAL A 668 -25.09 12.29 -2.47
CA VAL A 668 -24.04 13.23 -2.90
C VAL A 668 -24.64 14.59 -3.25
N GLU A 669 -25.72 14.62 -4.01
CA GLU A 669 -26.44 15.86 -4.36
C GLU A 669 -26.97 16.57 -3.11
N GLU A 670 -27.57 15.83 -2.17
CA GLU A 670 -28.06 16.36 -0.90
C GLU A 670 -26.92 16.92 -0.03
N ARG A 671 -25.76 16.26 0.02
CA ARG A 671 -24.60 16.76 0.78
C ARG A 671 -23.94 17.95 0.11
N VAL A 672 -23.83 17.98 -1.21
CA VAL A 672 -23.33 19.15 -1.94
C VAL A 672 -24.30 20.32 -1.75
N ARG A 673 -25.60 20.11 -1.95
CA ARG A 673 -26.62 21.13 -1.73
C ARG A 673 -26.65 21.59 -0.27
N GLY A 674 -26.57 20.66 0.68
CA GLY A 674 -26.43 20.96 2.10
C GLY A 674 -25.19 21.82 2.36
N LEU A 675 -24.04 21.43 1.83
CA LEU A 675 -22.79 22.17 1.98
C LEU A 675 -22.81 23.55 1.32
N MET A 676 -23.66 23.79 0.31
CA MET A 676 -23.70 25.04 -0.46
C MET A 676 -24.82 25.98 -0.02
N GLU A 677 -26.00 25.44 0.28
CA GLU A 677 -27.24 26.20 0.46
C GLU A 677 -27.75 26.20 1.91
N SER A 678 -27.37 25.22 2.74
CA SER A 678 -27.85 25.18 4.13
C SER A 678 -27.07 26.11 5.05
N GLU A 679 -27.69 26.51 6.16
CA GLU A 679 -27.02 27.27 7.23
C GLU A 679 -25.86 26.47 7.87
N GLU A 680 -26.00 25.16 8.02
CA GLU A 680 -24.91 24.29 8.49
C GLU A 680 -23.74 24.29 7.51
N GLY A 681 -24.03 24.15 6.21
CA GLY A 681 -23.04 24.25 5.15
C GLY A 681 -22.36 25.63 5.11
N LYS A 682 -23.10 26.70 5.35
CA LYS A 682 -22.56 28.06 5.45
C LYS A 682 -21.57 28.17 6.62
N LEU A 683 -21.92 27.65 7.80
CA LEU A 683 -21.01 27.62 8.96
C LEU A 683 -19.74 26.80 8.67
N ILE A 684 -19.87 25.66 7.97
CA ILE A 684 -18.72 24.85 7.54
C ILE A 684 -17.82 25.66 6.59
N ARG A 685 -18.39 26.29 5.55
CA ARG A 685 -17.62 27.12 4.60
C ARG A 685 -16.94 28.30 5.29
N GLU A 686 -17.64 28.99 6.19
CA GLU A 686 -17.09 30.07 7.01
C GLU A 686 -15.93 29.58 7.90
N ARG A 687 -16.07 28.41 8.54
CA ARG A 687 -14.99 27.80 9.34
C ARG A 687 -13.80 27.41 8.48
N THR A 688 -14.01 26.78 7.32
CA THR A 688 -12.94 26.43 6.37
C THR A 688 -12.19 27.66 5.88
N VAL A 689 -12.90 28.74 5.52
CA VAL A 689 -12.31 30.03 5.14
C VAL A 689 -11.57 30.66 6.33
N GLY A 690 -12.14 30.56 7.53
CA GLY A 690 -11.51 30.99 8.78
C GLY A 690 -10.18 30.27 9.02
N MET A 691 -10.14 28.94 8.90
CA MET A 691 -8.92 28.13 9.06
C MET A 691 -7.89 28.42 7.98
N LYS A 692 -8.29 28.58 6.71
CA LYS A 692 -7.39 29.04 5.64
C LYS A 692 -6.78 30.40 5.96
N THR A 693 -7.60 31.34 6.42
CA THR A 693 -7.16 32.69 6.79
C THR A 693 -6.23 32.62 7.98
N ALA A 694 -6.55 31.82 9.00
CA ALA A 694 -5.69 31.59 10.16
C ALA A 694 -4.33 30.99 9.77
N ALA A 695 -4.30 30.01 8.86
CA ALA A 695 -3.05 29.45 8.31
C ALA A 695 -2.23 30.51 7.56
N LYS A 696 -2.88 31.31 6.72
CA LYS A 696 -2.21 32.42 6.01
C LYS A 696 -1.64 33.45 6.98
N VAL A 697 -2.42 33.86 7.98
CA VAL A 697 -2.01 34.81 9.02
C VAL A 697 -0.85 34.22 9.83
N ALA A 698 -0.93 32.96 10.26
CA ALA A 698 0.12 32.30 11.02
C ALA A 698 1.46 32.24 10.25
N SER A 699 1.43 31.99 8.95
CA SER A 699 2.61 31.94 8.08
C SER A 699 3.15 33.30 7.62
N SER A 700 2.34 34.37 7.74
CA SER A 700 2.70 35.73 7.33
C SER A 700 3.72 36.37 8.29
N GLU A 701 4.39 37.43 7.84
CA GLU A 701 5.34 38.18 8.67
C GLU A 701 4.67 38.65 9.99
N GLY A 702 5.24 38.28 11.14
CA GLY A 702 4.66 38.55 12.46
C GLY A 702 3.53 37.59 12.89
N GLY A 703 3.14 36.64 12.04
CA GLY A 703 2.22 35.55 12.38
C GLY A 703 2.79 34.57 13.40
N SER A 704 1.93 33.78 14.07
CA SER A 704 2.34 32.89 15.16
C SER A 704 3.43 31.88 14.78
N SER A 705 3.38 31.30 13.57
CA SER A 705 4.42 30.37 13.09
C SER A 705 5.76 31.09 12.86
N ARG A 706 5.73 32.32 12.30
CA ARG A 706 6.95 33.15 12.15
C ARG A 706 7.51 33.60 13.50
N VAL A 707 6.66 33.95 14.46
CA VAL A 707 7.06 34.32 15.82
C VAL A 707 7.68 33.11 16.53
N ALA A 708 7.08 31.92 16.41
CA ALA A 708 7.65 30.69 16.97
C ALA A 708 9.02 30.37 16.35
N LEU A 709 9.15 30.52 15.03
CA LEU A 709 10.44 30.37 14.33
C LEU A 709 11.49 31.38 14.81
N SER A 710 11.11 32.64 15.01
CA SER A 710 12.01 33.66 15.56
C SER A 710 12.46 33.32 16.97
N LYS A 711 11.55 32.90 17.85
CA LYS A 711 11.89 32.43 19.21
C LYS A 711 12.82 31.21 19.19
N LEU A 712 12.61 30.27 18.26
CA LEU A 712 13.49 29.14 18.06
C LEU A 712 14.90 29.60 17.65
N VAL A 713 15.01 30.49 16.66
CA VAL A 713 16.31 31.01 16.19
C VAL A 713 17.00 31.88 17.24
N GLU A 714 16.25 32.62 18.06
CA GLU A 714 16.76 33.36 19.21
C GLU A 714 17.33 32.44 20.29
N SER A 715 16.70 31.28 20.54
CA SER A 715 17.23 30.28 21.48
C SER A 715 18.64 29.78 21.11
N TRP A 716 19.03 29.94 19.84
CA TRP A 716 20.37 29.61 19.35
C TRP A 716 21.37 30.77 19.41
N LYS A 717 20.98 31.98 19.84
CA LYS A 717 21.89 33.15 19.93
C LYS A 717 22.54 33.30 21.30
N ASP A 718 21.91 32.79 22.36
CA ASP A 718 22.25 33.13 23.75
C ASP A 718 23.20 32.16 24.46
N LYS A 719 24.02 31.37 23.74
CA LYS A 719 24.97 30.42 24.36
C LYS A 719 26.29 30.30 23.63
#